data_AF-A0AB33KBL1-F1
#
_entry.id   AF-A0AB33KBL1-F1
#
_cell.length_a   1.000
_cell.length_b   1.000
_cell.length_c   1.000
_cell.angle_alpha   90.00
_cell.angle_beta   90.00
_cell.angle_gamma   90.00
#
_symmetry.space_group_name_H-M   'P 1'
#
loop_
_entity.id
_entity.type
_entity.pdbx_description
1 polymer ?
#
loop_
_entity_poly.entity_id
_entity_poly.type
_entity_poly.pdbx_seq_one_letter_code
_entity_poly.pdbx_strand_id
1 'polypeptide(L)'
;MLLPRTALILLALTAAALPAPAVAATPVTSYLDCSAATNGTGSLTSPWNSLAAANAHVFGPGDQLLLKRGATCLGTLRPQGSGAPGAPVTLAGYGTGAARPVVSGDPASAEQAAVHLHNVEQWELRELEITFPDPAATKRERNGLLVEIADLPDGVGSHYLVDDVYVHDVNGDATKWSNGIQFRVSGTVTPTNFDDVLVQNSRITRVDREGLTNRSTWMCRPSYGTGDGCGSTVNWRPSTRLIFRGNTISDTGGDGIVVRAADHALVEHNLAYDLAMRPMGSNAGVWTINSDYTTVQYNEVHHVRRLSDNNDGMAFDSDYGNTGVVFQYNHSHNNEGGFMLFCGACGAGSSSTGTVVRYNLSRADKSRWLFAVGEKNAQMYHNTVYLPAGSTTAIIQDGSGTSATRLTGNLFHNLGTGGYTGFGSSVYQPADFGWTANTFFGNHPASEPADPEKLTTDPGFTNPGGSTPEDYRLSANSPSRASGSVISGNGGRDWFGAPVPAVCRPDRGFQQASTFDDTACAPANAVRNPGFETGALSPWTSYGGVTVDSADAHSGTRAVRVGPAQAAAEQVVTLAPNTTYRLSGWGRVSATGTELSLGVKQYDTLGSTTRAAFTATGWSEGATTFTTGPGATSARVYCYARSGTGYGWCDDVTVVPA
;
A
#
# COMPACT_ATOMS: atom_id res chain seq x y z
N MET A 1 -24.87 68.73 -31.89
CA MET A 1 -24.71 67.82 -30.73
C MET A 1 -23.75 66.73 -31.17
N LEU A 2 -22.51 66.77 -30.67
CA LEU A 2 -21.42 65.87 -31.04
C LEU A 2 -21.57 64.50 -30.37
N LEU A 3 -21.28 63.41 -31.08
CA LEU A 3 -20.85 62.11 -30.54
C LEU A 3 -19.87 61.45 -31.53
N PRO A 4 -18.88 60.67 -31.06
CA PRO A 4 -17.53 60.65 -31.64
C PRO A 4 -17.27 59.53 -32.67
N ARG A 5 -16.23 59.75 -33.48
CA ARG A 5 -15.64 58.78 -34.41
C ARG A 5 -14.74 57.81 -33.64
N THR A 6 -15.07 56.52 -33.67
CA THR A 6 -14.22 55.43 -33.18
C THR A 6 -13.12 55.13 -34.20
N ALA A 7 -11.86 55.24 -33.79
CA ALA A 7 -10.69 54.85 -34.58
C ALA A 7 -10.45 53.33 -34.46
N LEU A 8 -10.37 52.64 -35.59
CA LEU A 8 -10.00 51.22 -35.67
C LEU A 8 -8.47 51.12 -35.64
N ILE A 9 -7.89 50.60 -34.55
CA ILE A 9 -6.46 50.28 -34.47
C ILE A 9 -6.26 48.88 -35.08
N LEU A 10 -5.52 48.83 -36.20
CA LEU A 10 -5.09 47.58 -36.83
C LEU A 10 -3.93 46.99 -36.00
N LEU A 11 -4.17 45.92 -35.26
CA LEU A 11 -3.12 45.15 -34.58
C LEU A 11 -2.47 44.21 -35.62
N ALA A 12 -1.21 44.46 -35.97
CA ALA A 12 -0.43 43.54 -36.78
C ALA A 12 -0.05 42.31 -35.94
N LEU A 13 -0.67 41.16 -36.22
CA LEU A 13 -0.23 39.87 -35.67
C LEU A 13 1.08 39.47 -36.35
N THR A 14 2.22 39.60 -35.66
CA THR A 14 3.43 38.88 -36.02
C THR A 14 3.23 37.41 -35.64
N ALA A 15 3.01 36.56 -36.64
CA ALA A 15 3.06 35.11 -36.46
C ALA A 15 4.46 34.72 -35.99
N ALA A 16 4.59 34.39 -34.70
CA ALA A 16 5.80 33.78 -34.17
C ALA A 16 5.95 32.41 -34.86
N ALA A 17 7.03 32.25 -35.64
CA ALA A 17 7.38 30.97 -36.23
C ALA A 17 7.56 29.95 -35.09
N LEU A 18 6.73 28.89 -35.09
CA LEU A 18 6.93 27.73 -34.24
C LEU A 18 8.34 27.19 -34.54
N PRO A 19 9.19 26.95 -33.52
CA PRO A 19 10.49 26.33 -33.75
C PRO A 19 10.26 24.97 -34.43
N ALA A 20 11.01 24.71 -35.49
CA ALA A 20 11.03 23.40 -36.14
C ALA A 20 11.34 22.33 -35.07
N PRO A 21 10.69 21.15 -35.11
CA PRO A 21 11.03 20.06 -34.19
C PRO A 21 12.53 19.79 -34.32
N ALA A 22 13.24 19.83 -33.19
CA ALA A 22 14.65 19.46 -33.16
C ALA A 22 14.79 18.07 -33.77
N VAL A 23 15.62 17.94 -34.80
CA VAL A 23 15.95 16.63 -35.38
C VAL A 23 16.61 15.84 -34.25
N ALA A 24 15.93 14.81 -33.75
CA ALA A 24 16.50 13.93 -32.73
C ALA A 24 17.84 13.39 -33.25
N ALA A 25 18.92 13.65 -32.53
CA ALA A 25 20.21 13.08 -32.85
C ALA A 25 20.08 11.55 -32.87
N THR A 26 20.71 10.90 -33.85
CA THR A 26 20.75 9.44 -33.90
C THR A 26 21.44 8.90 -32.65
N PRO A 27 20.80 7.97 -31.91
CA PRO A 27 21.40 7.36 -30.73
C PRO A 27 22.78 6.77 -31.01
N VAL A 28 23.70 6.95 -30.07
CA VAL A 28 25.09 6.49 -30.14
C VAL A 28 25.31 5.36 -29.13
N THR A 29 25.88 4.25 -29.60
CA THR A 29 26.36 3.17 -28.74
C THR A 29 27.86 3.33 -28.49
N SER A 30 28.23 3.54 -27.23
CA SER A 30 29.60 3.64 -26.75
C SER A 30 30.01 2.39 -25.99
N TYR A 31 31.24 1.91 -26.19
CA TYR A 31 31.77 0.66 -25.64
C TYR A 31 32.92 0.94 -24.67
N LEU A 32 32.89 0.29 -23.52
CA LEU A 32 33.91 0.37 -22.48
C LEU A 32 34.50 -1.01 -22.17
N ASP A 33 35.82 -1.14 -22.27
CA ASP A 33 36.58 -2.34 -21.91
C ASP A 33 37.80 -1.95 -21.07
N CYS A 34 37.66 -2.00 -19.74
CA CYS A 34 38.76 -1.69 -18.84
C CYS A 34 39.91 -2.71 -18.87
N SER A 35 39.77 -3.82 -19.60
CA SER A 35 40.87 -4.75 -19.88
C SER A 35 41.69 -4.36 -21.13
N ALA A 36 41.19 -3.41 -21.93
CA ALA A 36 41.89 -2.95 -23.13
C ALA A 36 43.16 -2.16 -22.78
N ALA A 37 44.26 -2.47 -23.47
CA ALA A 37 45.58 -1.89 -23.19
C ALA A 37 45.66 -0.37 -23.47
N THR A 38 44.82 0.15 -24.36
CA THR A 38 44.85 1.56 -24.79
C THR A 38 43.45 2.14 -24.84
N ASN A 39 43.32 3.42 -24.49
CA ASN A 39 42.05 4.13 -24.61
C ASN A 39 41.69 4.34 -26.09
N GLY A 40 40.51 3.85 -26.48
CA GLY A 40 39.99 3.98 -27.83
C GLY A 40 39.05 5.16 -28.02
N THR A 41 38.29 5.09 -29.11
CA THR A 41 37.29 6.10 -29.51
C THR A 41 35.92 5.89 -28.85
N GLY A 42 35.70 4.75 -28.21
CA GLY A 42 34.38 4.33 -27.70
C GLY A 42 33.58 3.51 -28.70
N SER A 43 34.14 3.19 -29.88
CA SER A 43 33.52 2.27 -30.84
C SER A 43 33.75 0.80 -30.46
N LEU A 44 32.96 -0.12 -31.00
CA LEU A 44 33.10 -1.56 -30.70
C LEU A 44 34.52 -2.11 -30.98
N THR A 45 35.18 -1.64 -32.05
CA THR A 45 36.54 -2.07 -32.43
C THR A 45 37.64 -1.30 -31.70
N SER A 46 37.30 -0.19 -31.04
CA SER A 46 38.23 0.67 -30.31
C SER A 46 37.51 1.24 -29.07
N PRO A 47 37.19 0.39 -28.08
CA PRO A 47 36.43 0.81 -26.91
C PRO A 47 37.24 1.78 -26.04
N TRP A 48 36.56 2.58 -25.22
CA TRP A 48 37.22 3.25 -24.11
C TRP A 48 37.81 2.21 -23.15
N ASN A 49 38.87 2.56 -22.43
CA ASN A 49 39.50 1.63 -21.49
C ASN A 49 39.50 2.10 -20.02
N SER A 50 38.77 3.17 -19.72
CA SER A 50 38.69 3.72 -18.37
C SER A 50 37.33 4.33 -18.08
N LEU A 51 36.94 4.28 -16.80
CA LEU A 51 35.75 4.99 -16.31
C LEU A 51 35.84 6.50 -16.54
N ALA A 52 37.05 7.08 -16.49
CA ALA A 52 37.27 8.50 -16.76
C ALA A 52 36.78 8.91 -18.16
N ALA A 53 37.02 8.07 -19.19
CA ALA A 53 36.54 8.34 -20.54
C ALA A 53 35.01 8.26 -20.64
N ALA A 54 34.39 7.27 -19.99
CA ALA A 54 32.93 7.15 -19.93
C ALA A 54 32.28 8.32 -19.16
N ASN A 55 32.87 8.74 -18.04
CA ASN A 55 32.38 9.85 -17.22
C ASN A 55 32.50 11.20 -17.93
N ALA A 56 33.45 11.36 -18.86
CA ALA A 56 33.62 12.59 -19.65
C ALA A 56 32.60 12.71 -20.80
N HIS A 57 31.89 11.64 -21.13
CA HIS A 57 30.88 11.64 -22.19
C HIS A 57 29.52 12.13 -21.66
N VAL A 58 28.85 12.97 -22.44
CA VAL A 58 27.50 13.46 -22.16
C VAL A 58 26.53 12.67 -23.03
N PHE A 59 25.81 11.74 -22.43
CA PHE A 59 24.83 10.88 -23.09
C PHE A 59 23.53 11.65 -23.38
N GLY A 60 22.93 11.37 -24.54
CA GLY A 60 21.64 11.92 -24.96
C GLY A 60 20.55 10.85 -25.11
N PRO A 61 19.34 11.25 -25.54
CA PRO A 61 18.20 10.36 -25.72
C PRO A 61 18.50 9.11 -26.58
N GLY A 62 18.30 7.94 -25.98
CA GLY A 62 18.48 6.62 -26.60
C GLY A 62 19.92 6.11 -26.65
N ASP A 63 20.90 6.89 -26.19
CA ASP A 63 22.31 6.47 -26.20
C ASP A 63 22.54 5.24 -25.32
N GLN A 64 23.63 4.53 -25.58
CA GLN A 64 24.00 3.33 -24.84
C GLN A 64 25.45 3.38 -24.40
N LEU A 65 25.70 3.01 -23.15
CA LEU A 65 27.02 2.69 -22.62
C LEU A 65 27.08 1.17 -22.36
N LEU A 66 27.88 0.46 -23.15
CA LEU A 66 28.01 -0.99 -23.05
C LEU A 66 29.39 -1.38 -22.49
N LEU A 67 29.41 -2.10 -21.36
CA LEU A 67 30.63 -2.55 -20.69
C LEU A 67 30.97 -3.99 -21.10
N LYS A 68 32.27 -4.27 -21.27
CA LYS A 68 32.72 -5.60 -21.71
C LYS A 68 32.41 -6.66 -20.65
N ARG A 69 31.61 -7.66 -21.02
CA ARG A 69 31.35 -8.84 -20.16
C ARG A 69 32.68 -9.53 -19.78
N GLY A 70 32.85 -9.78 -18.49
CA GLY A 70 34.07 -10.35 -17.90
C GLY A 70 35.19 -9.34 -17.61
N ALA A 71 35.03 -8.06 -17.94
CA ALA A 71 35.98 -7.02 -17.54
C ALA A 71 35.59 -6.42 -16.18
N THR A 72 36.60 -5.96 -15.43
CA THR A 72 36.42 -5.20 -14.19
C THR A 72 36.94 -3.79 -14.38
N CYS A 73 36.09 -2.81 -14.11
CA CYS A 73 36.43 -1.40 -14.07
C CYS A 73 36.55 -0.94 -12.62
N LEU A 74 37.76 -0.62 -12.18
CA LEU A 74 38.03 -0.10 -10.84
C LEU A 74 37.80 1.42 -10.79
N GLY A 75 37.05 1.89 -9.80
CA GLY A 75 36.74 3.29 -9.56
C GLY A 75 35.23 3.58 -9.55
N THR A 76 34.86 4.84 -9.78
CA THR A 76 33.46 5.28 -9.79
C THR A 76 33.00 5.60 -11.21
N LEU A 77 31.95 4.90 -11.66
CA LEU A 77 31.22 5.23 -12.89
C LEU A 77 30.18 6.31 -12.57
N ARG A 78 30.38 7.52 -13.08
CA ARG A 78 29.52 8.69 -12.90
C ARG A 78 29.25 9.34 -14.26
N PRO A 79 28.36 8.74 -15.08
CA PRO A 79 28.04 9.24 -16.40
C PRO A 79 27.23 10.56 -16.31
N GLN A 80 27.24 11.32 -17.39
CA GLN A 80 26.54 12.60 -17.49
C GLN A 80 25.51 12.56 -18.62
N GLY A 81 24.52 13.45 -18.54
CA GLY A 81 23.46 13.55 -19.55
C GLY A 81 22.28 12.62 -19.27
N SER A 82 21.19 12.87 -19.97
CA SER A 82 19.88 12.27 -19.68
C SER A 82 19.25 11.74 -20.97
N GLY A 83 18.42 10.72 -20.80
CA GLY A 83 17.56 10.25 -21.87
C GLY A 83 16.36 11.18 -22.09
N ALA A 84 15.38 10.70 -22.84
CA ALA A 84 14.05 11.32 -22.93
C ALA A 84 12.96 10.25 -22.74
N PRO A 85 11.71 10.64 -22.40
CA PRO A 85 10.60 9.70 -22.38
C PRO A 85 10.51 8.88 -23.66
N GLY A 86 10.54 7.54 -23.53
CA GLY A 86 10.54 6.60 -24.66
C GLY A 86 11.89 6.38 -25.34
N ALA A 87 12.94 7.07 -24.90
CA ALA A 87 14.33 6.93 -25.36
C ALA A 87 15.31 7.11 -24.18
N PRO A 88 15.29 6.22 -23.17
CA PRO A 88 16.21 6.30 -22.05
C PRO A 88 17.65 5.98 -22.47
N VAL A 89 18.63 6.43 -21.69
CA VAL A 89 20.02 6.00 -21.81
C VAL A 89 20.15 4.61 -21.20
N THR A 90 20.81 3.69 -21.90
CA THR A 90 21.01 2.31 -21.40
C THR A 90 22.45 2.08 -20.96
N LEU A 91 22.65 1.60 -19.73
CA LEU A 91 23.91 1.06 -19.22
C LEU A 91 23.80 -0.48 -19.10
N ALA A 92 24.55 -1.22 -19.90
CA ALA A 92 24.48 -2.68 -19.95
C ALA A 92 25.81 -3.36 -20.31
N GLY A 93 25.80 -4.69 -20.47
CA GLY A 93 26.97 -5.45 -20.92
C GLY A 93 26.99 -5.76 -22.42
N TYR A 94 28.17 -5.86 -23.04
CA TYR A 94 28.35 -6.41 -24.40
C TYR A 94 29.35 -7.57 -24.45
N GLY A 95 29.28 -8.34 -25.54
CA GLY A 95 30.10 -9.54 -25.77
C GLY A 95 29.40 -10.82 -25.35
N THR A 96 30.05 -11.96 -25.56
CA THR A 96 29.44 -13.29 -25.43
C THR A 96 29.76 -14.02 -24.12
N GLY A 97 30.51 -13.39 -23.21
CA GLY A 97 30.90 -14.00 -21.93
C GLY A 97 29.73 -14.11 -20.95
N ALA A 98 29.65 -15.18 -20.16
CA ALA A 98 28.59 -15.34 -19.16
C ALA A 98 28.76 -14.39 -17.95
N ALA A 99 30.00 -14.06 -17.59
CA ALA A 99 30.27 -13.12 -16.50
C ALA A 99 29.80 -11.71 -16.85
N ARG A 100 29.08 -11.07 -15.93
CA ARG A 100 28.65 -9.67 -16.04
C ARG A 100 29.87 -8.74 -16.12
N PRO A 101 29.76 -7.55 -16.73
CA PRO A 101 30.76 -6.51 -16.52
C PRO A 101 30.73 -6.05 -15.06
N VAL A 102 31.89 -5.84 -14.45
CA VAL A 102 32.01 -5.42 -13.04
C VAL A 102 32.41 -3.96 -12.95
N VAL A 103 31.66 -3.16 -12.19
CA VAL A 103 32.11 -1.87 -11.68
C VAL A 103 32.44 -2.03 -10.20
N SER A 104 33.73 -1.94 -9.87
CA SER A 104 34.23 -2.09 -8.50
C SER A 104 34.66 -0.72 -7.99
N GLY A 105 33.99 -0.23 -6.95
CA GLY A 105 34.41 0.98 -6.23
C GLY A 105 35.84 0.83 -5.72
N ASP A 106 36.61 1.91 -5.77
CA ASP A 106 37.97 1.94 -5.25
C ASP A 106 37.94 2.27 -3.74
N PRO A 107 38.35 1.34 -2.85
CA PRO A 107 38.36 1.59 -1.41
C PRO A 107 39.24 2.79 -1.01
N ALA A 108 40.24 3.15 -1.82
CA ALA A 108 41.09 4.32 -1.57
C ALA A 108 40.46 5.64 -2.03
N SER A 109 39.49 5.61 -2.95
CA SER A 109 38.78 6.80 -3.45
C SER A 109 37.94 7.45 -2.36
N ALA A 110 37.64 8.75 -2.40
CA ALA A 110 36.71 9.41 -1.48
C ALA A 110 35.24 9.34 -1.94
N GLU A 111 34.98 8.74 -3.10
CA GLU A 111 33.65 8.64 -3.69
C GLU A 111 32.71 7.76 -2.85
N GLN A 112 31.42 8.14 -2.84
CA GLN A 112 30.38 7.49 -2.04
C GLN A 112 29.77 6.28 -2.73
N ALA A 113 30.03 6.05 -4.02
CA ALA A 113 29.44 4.94 -4.77
C ALA A 113 30.36 4.37 -5.84
N ALA A 114 30.14 3.10 -6.20
CA ALA A 114 30.77 2.47 -7.35
C ALA A 114 30.11 2.91 -8.67
N VAL A 115 28.77 2.98 -8.69
CA VAL A 115 27.99 3.62 -9.76
C VAL A 115 27.19 4.77 -9.16
N HIS A 116 27.38 5.97 -9.71
CA HIS A 116 26.73 7.19 -9.24
C HIS A 116 26.01 7.90 -10.40
N LEU A 117 24.69 7.79 -10.46
CA LEU A 117 23.87 8.64 -11.34
C LEU A 117 23.53 9.93 -10.60
N HIS A 118 24.14 11.05 -10.97
CA HIS A 118 23.96 12.32 -10.26
C HIS A 118 23.33 13.38 -11.16
N ASN A 119 22.13 13.85 -10.82
CA ASN A 119 21.37 14.84 -11.60
C ASN A 119 21.20 14.46 -13.08
N VAL A 120 20.89 13.19 -13.31
CA VAL A 120 20.55 12.63 -14.62
C VAL A 120 19.22 11.88 -14.50
N GLU A 121 18.48 11.76 -15.59
CA GLU A 121 17.15 11.13 -15.63
C GLU A 121 16.98 10.29 -16.90
N GLN A 122 15.94 9.46 -16.95
CA GLN A 122 15.65 8.55 -18.07
C GLN A 122 16.81 7.56 -18.29
N TRP A 123 17.18 6.81 -17.26
CA TRP A 123 18.27 5.83 -17.29
C TRP A 123 17.79 4.41 -17.01
N GLU A 124 18.29 3.44 -17.79
CA GLU A 124 18.11 2.01 -17.55
C GLU A 124 19.45 1.32 -17.32
N LEU A 125 19.58 0.63 -16.18
CA LEU A 125 20.74 -0.16 -15.81
C LEU A 125 20.37 -1.64 -15.88
N ARG A 126 21.13 -2.40 -16.66
CA ARG A 126 20.82 -3.80 -16.95
C ARG A 126 22.04 -4.69 -16.84
N GLU A 127 21.85 -5.85 -16.20
CA GLU A 127 22.79 -6.95 -16.25
C GLU A 127 24.22 -6.68 -15.71
N LEU A 128 24.38 -5.72 -14.80
CA LEU A 128 25.69 -5.32 -14.25
C LEU A 128 26.03 -6.08 -12.97
N GLU A 129 27.33 -6.21 -12.68
CA GLU A 129 27.84 -6.54 -11.35
C GLU A 129 28.48 -5.28 -10.74
N ILE A 130 28.11 -4.96 -9.50
CA ILE A 130 28.56 -3.75 -8.81
C ILE A 130 29.07 -4.13 -7.42
N THR A 131 30.29 -3.72 -7.10
CA THR A 131 30.92 -4.00 -5.81
C THR A 131 31.60 -2.77 -5.23
N PHE A 132 31.81 -2.74 -3.91
CA PHE A 132 32.63 -1.72 -3.27
C PHE A 132 33.41 -2.33 -2.10
N PRO A 133 34.33 -3.27 -2.37
CA PRO A 133 35.03 -4.00 -1.34
C PRO A 133 36.04 -3.10 -0.64
N ASP A 134 36.12 -3.23 0.67
CA ASP A 134 37.18 -2.63 1.48
C ASP A 134 37.70 -3.64 2.51
N PRO A 135 38.78 -4.37 2.18
CA PRO A 135 39.42 -5.30 3.10
C PRO A 135 39.94 -4.65 4.38
N ALA A 136 40.19 -3.34 4.38
CA ALA A 136 40.61 -2.59 5.57
C ALA A 136 39.43 -2.24 6.49
N ALA A 137 38.19 -2.49 6.04
CA ALA A 137 36.95 -2.21 6.76
C ALA A 137 36.84 -0.76 7.27
N THR A 138 37.34 0.19 6.47
CA THR A 138 37.28 1.63 6.78
C THR A 138 35.82 2.05 6.88
N LYS A 139 35.44 2.66 8.01
CA LYS A 139 34.07 3.11 8.25
C LYS A 139 33.84 4.46 7.58
N ARG A 140 33.13 4.43 6.45
CA ARG A 140 32.56 5.59 5.79
C ARG A 140 31.36 5.18 4.93
N GLU A 141 30.66 6.19 4.43
CA GLU A 141 29.60 6.00 3.45
C GLU A 141 30.09 5.22 2.22
N ARG A 142 29.38 4.15 1.86
CA ARG A 142 29.55 3.46 0.57
C ARG A 142 28.22 2.95 0.04
N ASN A 143 28.01 3.14 -1.25
CA ASN A 143 26.87 2.64 -1.99
C ASN A 143 27.35 1.77 -3.17
N GLY A 144 26.66 0.68 -3.47
CA GLY A 144 26.88 -0.01 -4.74
C GLY A 144 26.41 0.91 -5.89
N LEU A 145 25.10 1.11 -5.94
CA LEU A 145 24.44 2.07 -6.83
C LEU A 145 23.84 3.22 -6.01
N LEU A 146 24.24 4.44 -6.33
CA LEU A 146 23.61 5.66 -5.85
C LEU A 146 22.99 6.42 -7.02
N VAL A 147 21.67 6.58 -7.00
CA VAL A 147 20.96 7.50 -7.89
C VAL A 147 20.61 8.73 -7.06
N GLU A 148 21.27 9.83 -7.31
CA GLU A 148 21.15 11.08 -6.54
C GLU A 148 20.62 12.20 -7.43
N ILE A 149 19.56 12.87 -6.96
CA ILE A 149 19.03 14.08 -7.59
C ILE A 149 18.97 15.23 -6.58
N ALA A 150 19.23 16.43 -7.06
CA ALA A 150 19.26 17.65 -6.29
C ALA A 150 18.86 18.83 -7.18
N ASP A 151 17.83 19.54 -6.75
CA ASP A 151 17.42 20.84 -7.30
C ASP A 151 17.21 20.83 -8.83
N LEU A 152 16.60 19.75 -9.34
CA LEU A 152 16.28 19.62 -10.77
C LEU A 152 15.38 20.78 -11.24
N PRO A 153 15.51 21.26 -12.49
CA PRO A 153 14.77 22.43 -12.96
C PRO A 153 13.24 22.33 -12.84
N ASP A 154 12.67 21.15 -13.07
CA ASP A 154 11.24 20.84 -12.87
C ASP A 154 10.95 20.15 -11.53
N GLY A 155 12.00 19.82 -10.77
CA GLY A 155 11.94 19.12 -9.50
C GLY A 155 11.55 17.64 -9.61
N VAL A 156 11.62 17.01 -10.78
CA VAL A 156 11.24 15.59 -10.93
C VAL A 156 12.36 14.80 -11.60
N GLY A 157 12.95 13.87 -10.85
CA GLY A 157 13.78 12.83 -11.46
C GLY A 157 12.86 11.81 -12.13
N SER A 158 12.78 11.83 -13.46
CA SER A 158 11.83 11.00 -14.21
C SER A 158 12.49 9.74 -14.79
N HIS A 159 11.90 8.58 -14.51
CA HIS A 159 12.25 7.27 -15.08
C HIS A 159 13.65 6.74 -14.75
N TYR A 160 13.67 5.68 -13.94
CA TYR A 160 14.85 4.88 -13.65
C TYR A 160 14.50 3.41 -13.60
N LEU A 161 15.18 2.60 -14.39
CA LEU A 161 15.09 1.15 -14.34
C LEU A 161 16.40 0.55 -13.87
N VAL A 162 16.33 -0.34 -12.88
CA VAL A 162 17.43 -1.22 -12.47
C VAL A 162 16.92 -2.65 -12.58
N ASP A 163 17.41 -3.39 -13.56
CA ASP A 163 16.91 -4.72 -13.93
C ASP A 163 18.06 -5.73 -13.99
N ASP A 164 17.94 -6.83 -13.25
CA ASP A 164 18.93 -7.90 -13.22
C ASP A 164 20.35 -7.43 -12.86
N VAL A 165 20.46 -6.52 -11.88
CA VAL A 165 21.74 -6.03 -11.37
C VAL A 165 22.17 -6.81 -10.14
N TYR A 166 23.44 -7.22 -10.10
CA TYR A 166 24.04 -7.92 -8.98
C TYR A 166 24.92 -6.96 -8.16
N VAL A 167 24.45 -6.51 -7.01
CA VAL A 167 25.21 -5.67 -6.08
C VAL A 167 25.72 -6.50 -4.91
N HIS A 168 27.02 -6.49 -4.66
CA HIS A 168 27.57 -7.23 -3.53
C HIS A 168 28.89 -6.71 -2.98
N ASP A 169 29.23 -7.13 -1.76
CA ASP A 169 30.48 -6.77 -1.10
C ASP A 169 30.68 -5.24 -1.07
N VAL A 170 29.64 -4.54 -0.61
CA VAL A 170 29.66 -3.09 -0.39
C VAL A 170 29.93 -2.86 1.09
N ASN A 171 31.18 -2.58 1.44
CA ASN A 171 31.62 -2.47 2.84
C ASN A 171 31.43 -1.05 3.39
N GLY A 172 30.19 -0.57 3.47
CA GLY A 172 29.87 0.71 4.08
C GLY A 172 29.99 0.76 5.60
N ASP A 173 29.69 1.94 6.15
CA ASP A 173 29.59 2.16 7.59
C ASP A 173 28.21 1.81 8.16
N ALA A 174 28.02 2.06 9.46
CA ALA A 174 26.76 1.80 10.15
C ALA A 174 25.72 2.94 9.97
N THR A 175 25.97 3.93 9.11
CA THR A 175 25.02 5.01 8.86
C THR A 175 23.99 4.60 7.79
N LYS A 176 22.79 5.17 7.84
CA LYS A 176 21.74 4.99 6.80
C LYS A 176 22.03 5.77 5.51
N TRP A 177 23.31 6.08 5.27
CA TRP A 177 23.81 6.64 4.01
C TRP A 177 24.54 5.57 3.18
N SER A 178 24.92 4.45 3.80
CA SER A 178 25.56 3.31 3.13
C SER A 178 24.54 2.25 2.73
N ASN A 179 24.53 1.83 1.46
CA ASN A 179 23.52 0.92 0.92
C ASN A 179 24.04 -0.02 -0.18
N GLY A 180 23.33 -1.10 -0.47
CA GLY A 180 23.46 -1.76 -1.76
C GLY A 180 23.03 -0.83 -2.90
N ILE A 181 21.75 -0.43 -2.89
CA ILE A 181 21.16 0.49 -3.86
C ILE A 181 20.39 1.59 -3.12
N GLN A 182 20.63 2.86 -3.47
CA GLN A 182 19.86 3.97 -2.92
C GLN A 182 19.43 4.99 -3.97
N PHE A 183 18.17 5.40 -3.89
CA PHE A 183 17.61 6.56 -4.59
C PHE A 183 17.51 7.74 -3.62
N ARG A 184 18.31 8.79 -3.82
CA ARG A 184 18.49 9.90 -2.88
C ARG A 184 18.09 11.22 -3.50
N VAL A 185 17.24 11.97 -2.80
CA VAL A 185 17.06 13.41 -3.05
C VAL A 185 17.86 14.20 -2.01
N SER A 186 18.82 14.99 -2.49
CA SER A 186 19.74 15.79 -1.64
C SER A 186 19.53 17.30 -1.76
N GLY A 187 18.83 17.77 -2.80
CA GLY A 187 18.58 19.20 -3.04
C GLY A 187 17.67 19.83 -1.97
N THR A 188 17.83 21.13 -1.72
CA THR A 188 17.06 21.86 -0.68
C THR A 188 16.51 23.20 -1.14
N VAL A 189 16.70 23.53 -2.42
CA VAL A 189 16.28 24.79 -3.03
C VAL A 189 15.01 24.57 -3.84
N THR A 190 15.05 23.66 -4.81
CA THR A 190 13.88 23.30 -5.62
C THR A 190 13.26 22.04 -5.03
N PRO A 191 11.96 22.05 -4.67
CA PRO A 191 11.26 20.84 -4.26
C PRO A 191 11.55 19.73 -5.26
N THR A 192 12.09 18.59 -4.82
CA THR A 192 12.54 17.53 -5.73
C THR A 192 12.02 16.17 -5.27
N ASN A 193 11.58 15.31 -6.19
CA ASN A 193 11.21 13.91 -5.94
C ASN A 193 11.60 13.00 -7.10
N PHE A 194 11.62 11.69 -6.85
CA PHE A 194 11.63 10.70 -7.92
C PHE A 194 10.21 10.40 -8.38
N ASP A 195 10.07 10.13 -9.67
CA ASP A 195 8.86 9.62 -10.29
C ASP A 195 9.23 8.57 -11.34
N ASP A 196 8.58 7.40 -11.28
CA ASP A 196 8.86 6.23 -12.13
C ASP A 196 10.22 5.57 -11.83
N VAL A 197 10.32 4.88 -10.69
CA VAL A 197 11.49 4.08 -10.34
C VAL A 197 11.08 2.62 -10.27
N LEU A 198 11.77 1.76 -11.01
CA LEU A 198 11.59 0.32 -10.96
C LEU A 198 12.94 -0.35 -10.68
N VAL A 199 13.03 -1.01 -9.53
CA VAL A 199 14.14 -1.94 -9.22
C VAL A 199 13.59 -3.35 -9.22
N GLN A 200 14.05 -4.16 -10.16
CA GLN A 200 13.53 -5.51 -10.33
C GLN A 200 14.59 -6.56 -10.64
N ASN A 201 14.24 -7.81 -10.30
CA ASN A 201 15.01 -9.02 -10.59
C ASN A 201 16.48 -8.94 -10.13
N SER A 202 16.79 -8.04 -9.19
CA SER A 202 18.16 -7.72 -8.80
C SER A 202 18.54 -8.49 -7.53
N ARG A 203 19.84 -8.75 -7.39
CA ARG A 203 20.40 -9.43 -6.22
C ARG A 203 21.31 -8.47 -5.46
N ILE A 204 21.04 -8.29 -4.17
CA ILE A 204 21.81 -7.40 -3.29
C ILE A 204 22.29 -8.22 -2.11
N THR A 205 23.60 -8.39 -1.94
CA THR A 205 24.10 -9.23 -0.85
C THR A 205 25.46 -8.85 -0.27
N ARG A 206 25.71 -9.13 1.01
CA ARG A 206 26.96 -8.75 1.70
C ARG A 206 27.19 -7.23 1.62
N VAL A 207 26.17 -6.47 2.00
CA VAL A 207 26.19 -5.00 1.94
C VAL A 207 26.01 -4.41 3.33
N ASP A 208 26.67 -3.28 3.56
CA ASP A 208 26.58 -2.46 4.76
C ASP A 208 26.21 -1.03 4.34
N ARG A 209 25.21 -0.37 4.94
CA ARG A 209 24.29 -0.82 5.98
C ARG A 209 23.03 -1.48 5.42
N GLU A 210 22.28 -0.76 4.59
CA GLU A 210 20.93 -1.15 4.14
C GLU A 210 20.97 -1.81 2.75
N GLY A 211 19.97 -2.63 2.41
CA GLY A 211 19.91 -3.30 1.11
C GLY A 211 19.49 -2.36 -0.04
N LEU A 212 18.17 -2.09 -0.13
CA LEU A 212 17.55 -1.28 -1.17
C LEU A 212 16.66 -0.20 -0.54
N THR A 213 17.00 1.07 -0.77
CA THR A 213 16.31 2.18 -0.10
C THR A 213 16.03 3.37 -1.01
N ASN A 214 15.12 4.23 -0.58
CA ASN A 214 15.07 5.61 -1.03
C ASN A 214 15.12 6.60 0.14
N ARG A 215 15.50 7.84 -0.13
CA ARG A 215 15.59 8.93 0.86
C ARG A 215 15.35 10.29 0.21
N SER A 216 14.81 11.24 0.97
CA SER A 216 14.58 12.60 0.49
C SER A 216 14.76 13.65 1.58
N THR A 217 15.35 14.79 1.25
CA THR A 217 15.34 16.02 2.06
C THR A 217 13.95 16.69 2.14
N TRP A 218 13.05 16.37 1.21
CA TRP A 218 11.68 16.89 1.12
C TRP A 218 10.68 15.98 1.86
N MET A 219 10.99 15.65 3.12
CA MET A 219 10.27 14.65 3.90
C MET A 219 9.55 15.20 5.15
N CYS A 220 9.60 16.50 5.41
CA CYS A 220 9.04 17.03 6.65
C CYS A 220 7.55 17.33 6.53
N ARG A 221 6.77 16.72 7.43
CA ARG A 221 5.33 16.92 7.61
C ARG A 221 4.92 16.70 9.07
N PRO A 222 3.78 17.24 9.51
CA PRO A 222 3.36 17.13 10.91
C PRO A 222 3.33 15.71 11.47
N SER A 223 2.85 14.72 10.71
CA SER A 223 2.77 13.33 11.19
C SER A 223 4.13 12.65 11.39
N TYR A 224 5.19 13.18 10.76
CA TYR A 224 6.56 12.70 10.97
C TYR A 224 7.17 13.19 12.30
N GLY A 225 6.59 14.24 12.87
CA GLY A 225 7.12 14.89 14.07
C GLY A 225 8.51 15.47 13.84
N THR A 226 9.41 15.29 14.82
CA THR A 226 10.77 15.86 14.77
C THR A 226 11.82 14.91 14.19
N GLY A 227 11.41 13.78 13.59
CA GLY A 227 12.31 12.82 12.95
C GLY A 227 13.21 13.46 11.90
N ASP A 228 14.43 12.94 11.72
CA ASP A 228 15.46 13.43 10.77
C ASP A 228 15.66 14.96 10.73
N GLY A 229 15.48 15.65 11.86
CA GLY A 229 15.67 17.09 11.95
C GLY A 229 14.50 17.92 11.39
N CYS A 230 13.33 17.33 11.17
CA CYS A 230 12.19 18.05 10.61
C CYS A 230 11.66 19.17 11.49
N GLY A 231 11.63 18.98 12.82
CA GLY A 231 11.15 20.02 13.75
C GLY A 231 9.78 20.57 13.36
N SER A 232 9.70 21.88 13.06
CA SER A 232 8.48 22.55 12.58
C SER A 232 8.43 22.75 11.05
N THR A 233 9.41 22.21 10.32
CA THR A 233 9.50 22.31 8.85
C THR A 233 8.37 21.52 8.20
N VAL A 234 7.75 22.09 7.16
CA VAL A 234 6.76 21.40 6.33
C VAL A 234 7.15 21.60 4.87
N ASN A 235 7.72 20.56 4.27
CA ASN A 235 8.24 20.58 2.90
C ASN A 235 8.00 19.26 2.17
N TRP A 236 7.03 18.46 2.63
CA TRP A 236 6.67 17.17 2.07
C TRP A 236 6.50 17.18 0.55
N ARG A 237 7.37 16.45 -0.15
CA ARG A 237 7.24 16.15 -1.57
C ARG A 237 7.61 14.67 -1.78
N PRO A 238 6.62 13.77 -1.79
CA PRO A 238 6.89 12.34 -1.82
C PRO A 238 7.36 11.89 -3.20
N SER A 239 8.13 10.81 -3.24
CA SER A 239 8.40 10.08 -4.49
C SER A 239 7.18 9.26 -4.90
N THR A 240 6.90 9.20 -6.19
CA THR A 240 5.72 8.54 -6.78
C THR A 240 6.15 7.44 -7.75
N ARG A 241 5.25 6.48 -8.00
CA ARG A 241 5.50 5.35 -8.93
C ARG A 241 6.82 4.63 -8.61
N LEU A 242 7.10 4.44 -7.32
CA LEU A 242 8.26 3.70 -6.82
C LEU A 242 7.89 2.21 -6.69
N ILE A 243 8.57 1.34 -7.42
CA ILE A 243 8.31 -0.09 -7.46
C ILE A 243 9.59 -0.88 -7.19
N PHE A 244 9.59 -1.71 -6.15
CA PHE A 244 10.64 -2.67 -5.84
C PHE A 244 10.08 -4.09 -5.95
N ARG A 245 10.44 -4.81 -7.03
CA ARG A 245 9.82 -6.10 -7.38
C ARG A 245 10.79 -7.24 -7.65
N GLY A 246 10.56 -8.43 -7.10
CA GLY A 246 11.30 -9.62 -7.55
C GLY A 246 12.77 -9.62 -7.16
N ASN A 247 13.17 -8.81 -6.18
CA ASN A 247 14.56 -8.69 -5.76
C ASN A 247 14.91 -9.73 -4.69
N THR A 248 16.17 -10.16 -4.67
CA THR A 248 16.73 -10.99 -3.58
C THR A 248 17.73 -10.17 -2.77
N ILE A 249 17.43 -9.95 -1.49
CA ILE A 249 18.27 -9.18 -0.57
C ILE A 249 18.76 -10.10 0.54
N SER A 250 20.08 -10.21 0.75
CA SER A 250 20.59 -11.06 1.82
C SER A 250 21.94 -10.68 2.43
N ASP A 251 22.18 -11.02 3.69
CA ASP A 251 23.41 -10.69 4.41
C ASP A 251 23.70 -9.17 4.44
N THR A 252 22.66 -8.41 4.79
CA THR A 252 22.75 -6.97 5.04
C THR A 252 23.24 -6.72 6.47
N GLY A 253 24.00 -5.64 6.66
CA GLY A 253 24.42 -5.23 7.99
C GLY A 253 23.26 -4.75 8.85
N GLY A 254 22.33 -4.03 8.22
CA GLY A 254 21.10 -3.52 8.82
C GLY A 254 19.86 -3.96 8.04
N ASP A 255 19.06 -2.97 7.62
CA ASP A 255 17.75 -3.18 6.98
C ASP A 255 17.82 -3.86 5.60
N GLY A 256 16.74 -4.56 5.23
CA GLY A 256 16.59 -5.17 3.90
C GLY A 256 16.10 -4.17 2.84
N ILE A 257 14.82 -3.83 2.88
CA ILE A 257 14.19 -2.87 1.97
C ILE A 257 13.51 -1.76 2.78
N VAL A 258 13.76 -0.51 2.42
CA VAL A 258 13.17 0.67 3.08
C VAL A 258 12.52 1.59 2.06
N VAL A 259 11.22 1.85 2.23
CA VAL A 259 10.51 2.89 1.47
C VAL A 259 10.25 4.09 2.36
N ARG A 260 10.77 5.24 1.96
CA ARG A 260 10.70 6.50 2.71
C ARG A 260 10.10 7.61 1.87
N ALA A 261 9.24 8.43 2.46
CA ALA A 261 8.71 9.62 1.79
C ALA A 261 8.15 9.32 0.40
N ALA A 262 7.24 8.34 0.34
CA ALA A 262 6.63 7.89 -0.90
C ALA A 262 5.10 7.96 -0.85
N ASP A 263 4.50 8.08 -2.02
CA ASP A 263 3.05 8.03 -2.23
C ASP A 263 2.73 6.89 -3.19
N HIS A 264 1.89 5.96 -2.75
CA HIS A 264 1.47 4.76 -3.49
C HIS A 264 2.63 3.92 -4.05
N ALA A 265 3.71 3.74 -3.28
CA ALA A 265 4.78 2.82 -3.67
C ALA A 265 4.31 1.34 -3.63
N LEU A 266 5.00 0.48 -4.38
CA LEU A 266 4.72 -0.95 -4.44
C LEU A 266 5.99 -1.76 -4.18
N VAL A 267 5.97 -2.58 -3.13
CA VAL A 267 7.06 -3.49 -2.76
C VAL A 267 6.53 -4.92 -2.85
N GLU A 268 6.92 -5.69 -3.86
CA GLU A 268 6.34 -7.02 -4.05
C GLU A 268 7.23 -8.11 -4.61
N HIS A 269 6.89 -9.36 -4.31
CA HIS A 269 7.62 -10.53 -4.80
C HIS A 269 9.12 -10.52 -4.44
N ASN A 270 9.53 -9.80 -3.39
CA ASN A 270 10.92 -9.78 -2.95
C ASN A 270 11.17 -10.91 -1.95
N LEU A 271 12.38 -11.47 -2.01
CA LEU A 271 12.91 -12.40 -1.01
C LEU A 271 14.00 -11.67 -0.21
N ALA A 272 13.78 -11.47 1.08
CA ALA A 272 14.71 -10.75 1.95
C ALA A 272 15.09 -11.60 3.17
N TYR A 273 16.38 -11.93 3.33
CA TYR A 273 16.78 -12.85 4.38
C TYR A 273 18.19 -12.68 4.93
N ASP A 274 18.46 -13.22 6.12
CA ASP A 274 19.72 -13.02 6.82
C ASP A 274 20.04 -11.52 6.89
N LEU A 275 19.14 -10.78 7.54
CA LEU A 275 19.20 -9.33 7.65
C LEU A 275 19.59 -8.91 9.06
N ALA A 276 20.07 -7.68 9.22
CA ALA A 276 20.61 -7.16 10.47
C ALA A 276 21.77 -8.01 11.02
N MET A 277 22.65 -8.51 10.14
CA MET A 277 23.70 -9.48 10.47
C MET A 277 24.88 -8.87 11.24
N ARG A 278 24.93 -7.54 11.38
CA ARG A 278 26.02 -6.79 12.02
C ARG A 278 25.42 -5.79 13.02
N PRO A 279 26.15 -5.41 14.09
CA PRO A 279 25.65 -4.50 15.11
C PRO A 279 25.56 -3.07 14.56
N MET A 280 24.40 -2.75 13.96
CA MET A 280 24.11 -1.47 13.30
C MET A 280 22.90 -0.75 13.93
N GLY A 281 22.55 -1.09 15.17
CA GLY A 281 21.41 -0.54 15.90
C GLY A 281 20.06 -1.17 15.49
N SER A 282 19.00 -0.37 15.56
CA SER A 282 17.64 -0.73 15.16
C SER A 282 17.51 -1.00 13.66
N ASN A 283 17.04 -2.20 13.30
CA ASN A 283 16.83 -2.62 11.92
C ASN A 283 15.67 -3.63 11.81
N ALA A 284 14.95 -3.60 10.68
CA ALA A 284 13.87 -4.52 10.31
C ALA A 284 14.09 -5.10 8.89
N GLY A 285 13.20 -6.00 8.47
CA GLY A 285 13.29 -6.65 7.16
C GLY A 285 12.89 -5.73 6.00
N VAL A 286 11.58 -5.58 5.80
CA VAL A 286 10.97 -4.75 4.74
C VAL A 286 9.99 -3.78 5.38
N TRP A 287 10.21 -2.48 5.22
CA TRP A 287 9.43 -1.50 5.98
C TRP A 287 9.22 -0.17 5.27
N THR A 288 8.21 0.55 5.77
CA THR A 288 7.80 1.85 5.25
C THR A 288 7.87 2.90 6.34
N ILE A 289 8.28 4.10 5.97
CA ILE A 289 8.42 5.22 6.89
C ILE A 289 7.99 6.50 6.19
N ASN A 290 7.12 7.27 6.84
CA ASN A 290 6.59 8.50 6.28
C ASN A 290 6.07 8.24 4.86
N SER A 291 5.09 7.37 4.69
CA SER A 291 4.61 7.02 3.35
C SER A 291 3.10 6.89 3.35
N ASP A 292 2.48 7.35 2.27
CA ASP A 292 1.03 7.31 2.11
C ASP A 292 0.69 6.18 1.12
N TYR A 293 -0.21 5.28 1.53
CA TYR A 293 -0.82 4.23 0.69
C TYR A 293 0.16 3.27 0.00
N THR A 294 1.38 3.15 0.52
CA THR A 294 2.35 2.13 0.07
C THR A 294 1.79 0.73 0.31
N THR A 295 1.92 -0.14 -0.71
CA THR A 295 1.52 -1.55 -0.63
C THR A 295 2.76 -2.45 -0.62
N VAL A 296 2.86 -3.28 0.42
CA VAL A 296 3.88 -4.31 0.60
C VAL A 296 3.19 -5.68 0.46
N GLN A 297 3.44 -6.39 -0.65
CA GLN A 297 2.72 -7.63 -0.95
C GLN A 297 3.52 -8.77 -1.56
N TYR A 298 3.14 -10.02 -1.32
CA TYR A 298 3.81 -11.19 -1.91
C TYR A 298 5.32 -11.30 -1.60
N ASN A 299 5.79 -10.68 -0.52
CA ASN A 299 7.18 -10.76 -0.11
C ASN A 299 7.40 -11.96 0.84
N GLU A 300 8.59 -12.54 0.79
CA GLU A 300 9.08 -13.50 1.77
C GLU A 300 10.22 -12.88 2.57
N VAL A 301 10.07 -12.83 3.90
CA VAL A 301 11.06 -12.23 4.80
C VAL A 301 11.40 -13.17 5.94
N HIS A 302 12.68 -13.56 6.06
CA HIS A 302 13.07 -14.55 7.05
C HIS A 302 14.47 -14.38 7.62
N HIS A 303 14.67 -14.83 8.86
CA HIS A 303 15.97 -14.76 9.54
C HIS A 303 16.50 -13.32 9.72
N VAL A 304 15.63 -12.33 9.92
CA VAL A 304 16.03 -11.02 10.45
C VAL A 304 16.55 -11.20 11.87
N ARG A 305 17.78 -10.76 12.14
CA ARG A 305 18.43 -10.89 13.45
C ARG A 305 17.97 -9.81 14.42
N ARG A 306 17.93 -10.17 15.71
CA ARG A 306 17.71 -9.26 16.83
C ARG A 306 18.93 -9.28 17.73
N LEU A 307 20.01 -8.64 17.24
CA LEU A 307 21.26 -8.48 17.97
C LEU A 307 21.06 -7.64 19.25
N SER A 308 22.04 -7.64 20.15
CA SER A 308 21.93 -6.94 21.45
C SER A 308 21.70 -5.43 21.34
N ASP A 309 22.08 -4.83 20.22
CA ASP A 309 21.90 -3.41 19.88
C ASP A 309 20.68 -3.16 18.97
N ASN A 310 19.95 -4.21 18.57
CA ASN A 310 18.72 -4.14 17.78
C ASN A 310 17.51 -4.54 18.64
N ASN A 311 16.68 -3.56 19.03
CA ASN A 311 15.45 -3.87 19.76
C ASN A 311 14.28 -4.31 18.87
N ASP A 312 14.43 -4.19 17.56
CA ASP A 312 13.40 -4.47 16.56
C ASP A 312 13.56 -5.93 16.08
N GLY A 313 14.06 -6.12 14.85
CA GLY A 313 14.30 -7.41 14.21
C GLY A 313 13.08 -8.06 13.57
N MET A 314 12.03 -7.28 13.30
CA MET A 314 10.78 -7.77 12.70
C MET A 314 10.94 -8.00 11.20
N ALA A 315 10.12 -8.90 10.65
CA ALA A 315 9.99 -9.07 9.22
C ALA A 315 9.51 -7.77 8.53
N PHE A 316 8.47 -7.16 9.09
CA PHE A 316 7.82 -5.97 8.55
C PHE A 316 7.68 -4.87 9.60
N ASP A 317 7.69 -3.62 9.15
CA ASP A 317 7.46 -2.45 10.00
C ASP A 317 6.68 -1.33 9.28
N SER A 318 5.65 -0.82 9.95
CA SER A 318 4.98 0.44 9.62
C SER A 318 5.47 1.50 10.61
N ASP A 319 6.50 2.23 10.20
CA ASP A 319 7.16 3.24 11.03
C ASP A 319 6.37 4.58 11.02
N TYR A 320 6.89 5.59 11.71
CA TYR A 320 6.25 6.88 11.89
C TYR A 320 5.92 7.63 10.59
N GLY A 321 4.87 8.45 10.62
CA GLY A 321 4.44 9.29 9.52
C GLY A 321 3.66 8.57 8.41
N ASN A 322 3.38 7.27 8.56
CA ASN A 322 2.64 6.49 7.57
C ASN A 322 1.14 6.77 7.61
N THR A 323 0.52 6.75 6.42
CA THR A 323 -0.95 6.81 6.27
C THR A 323 -1.42 5.68 5.37
N GLY A 324 -2.31 4.82 5.85
CA GLY A 324 -3.03 3.87 4.98
C GLY A 324 -2.15 2.82 4.29
N VAL A 325 -0.95 2.54 4.83
CA VAL A 325 -0.05 1.53 4.25
C VAL A 325 -0.64 0.13 4.41
N VAL A 326 -0.40 -0.74 3.42
CA VAL A 326 -0.99 -2.08 3.35
C VAL A 326 0.11 -3.14 3.30
N PHE A 327 0.06 -4.10 4.23
CA PHE A 327 0.88 -5.31 4.23
C PHE A 327 -0.03 -6.50 3.95
N GLN A 328 0.05 -7.09 2.76
CA GLN A 328 -0.83 -8.18 2.36
C GLN A 328 -0.14 -9.33 1.65
N TYR A 329 -0.60 -10.56 1.86
CA TYR A 329 -0.05 -11.71 1.14
C TYR A 329 1.46 -11.91 1.32
N ASN A 330 2.03 -11.51 2.47
CA ASN A 330 3.45 -11.72 2.78
C ASN A 330 3.69 -12.94 3.69
N HIS A 331 4.78 -13.66 3.42
CA HIS A 331 5.24 -14.79 4.22
C HIS A 331 6.41 -14.35 5.10
N SER A 332 6.28 -14.47 6.42
CA SER A 332 7.39 -14.27 7.33
C SER A 332 7.71 -15.54 8.10
N HIS A 333 8.99 -15.84 8.28
CA HIS A 333 9.38 -16.92 9.19
C HIS A 333 10.75 -16.78 9.83
N ASN A 334 10.90 -17.38 11.03
CA ASN A 334 12.15 -17.45 11.78
C ASN A 334 12.82 -16.09 12.07
N ASN A 335 12.08 -14.98 11.98
CA ASN A 335 12.62 -13.66 12.31
C ASN A 335 12.77 -13.54 13.83
N GLU A 336 13.93 -13.09 14.30
CA GLU A 336 14.24 -13.07 15.72
C GLU A 336 13.46 -11.98 16.48
N GLY A 337 13.09 -10.90 15.80
CA GLY A 337 12.32 -9.81 16.39
C GLY A 337 10.82 -9.93 16.25
N GLY A 338 10.32 -10.67 15.26
CA GLY A 338 8.88 -10.90 15.10
C GLY A 338 8.36 -10.77 13.69
N PHE A 339 7.03 -10.70 13.57
CA PHE A 339 6.35 -10.46 12.29
C PHE A 339 6.23 -8.98 11.97
N MET A 340 5.50 -8.21 12.79
CA MET A 340 5.14 -6.82 12.49
C MET A 340 5.53 -5.87 13.62
N LEU A 341 6.16 -4.75 13.27
CA LEU A 341 6.29 -3.57 14.12
C LEU A 341 5.35 -2.47 13.63
N PHE A 342 4.70 -1.82 14.57
CA PHE A 342 4.00 -0.56 14.37
C PHE A 342 4.76 0.50 15.16
N CYS A 343 5.48 1.40 14.50
CA CYS A 343 6.35 2.40 15.12
C CYS A 343 5.79 3.84 15.10
N GLY A 344 4.45 3.99 15.17
CA GLY A 344 3.79 5.30 15.08
C GLY A 344 4.25 6.34 16.11
N ALA A 345 4.64 5.93 17.31
CA ALA A 345 5.10 6.79 18.41
C ALA A 345 6.60 6.63 18.74
N CYS A 346 7.40 6.09 17.81
CA CYS A 346 8.83 5.91 18.01
C CYS A 346 9.64 7.21 17.86
N GLY A 347 9.09 8.21 17.16
CA GLY A 347 9.66 9.54 16.99
C GLY A 347 8.97 10.58 17.88
N ALA A 348 9.70 11.62 18.29
CA ALA A 348 9.09 12.66 19.11
C ALA A 348 8.03 13.43 18.29
N GLY A 349 6.79 13.41 18.78
CA GLY A 349 5.65 14.04 18.10
C GLY A 349 5.18 13.30 16.84
N SER A 350 5.70 12.10 16.57
CA SER A 350 5.30 11.34 15.39
C SER A 350 3.96 10.64 15.58
N SER A 351 3.34 10.30 14.45
CA SER A 351 2.13 9.49 14.40
C SER A 351 2.04 8.74 13.08
N SER A 352 1.47 7.54 13.12
CA SER A 352 1.08 6.77 11.94
C SER A 352 -0.37 6.34 12.10
N THR A 353 -1.09 6.21 10.97
CA THR A 353 -2.51 5.91 11.01
C THR A 353 -3.00 5.05 9.84
N GLY A 354 -3.98 4.19 10.12
CA GLY A 354 -4.70 3.47 9.08
C GLY A 354 -3.93 2.32 8.45
N THR A 355 -2.84 1.84 9.07
CA THR A 355 -2.12 0.65 8.59
C THR A 355 -3.07 -0.56 8.50
N VAL A 356 -3.04 -1.27 7.37
CA VAL A 356 -3.78 -2.51 7.15
C VAL A 356 -2.81 -3.68 7.00
N VAL A 357 -2.99 -4.74 7.80
CA VAL A 357 -2.20 -5.97 7.71
C VAL A 357 -3.15 -7.14 7.48
N ARG A 358 -3.15 -7.74 6.29
CA ARG A 358 -4.15 -8.75 5.92
C ARG A 358 -3.63 -9.93 5.13
N TYR A 359 -4.23 -11.10 5.31
CA TYR A 359 -3.89 -12.30 4.53
C TYR A 359 -2.40 -12.62 4.49
N ASN A 360 -1.67 -12.35 5.58
CA ASN A 360 -0.27 -12.74 5.70
C ASN A 360 -0.13 -14.08 6.44
N LEU A 361 0.96 -14.80 6.18
CA LEU A 361 1.36 -15.97 6.94
C LEU A 361 2.61 -15.65 7.75
N SER A 362 2.53 -15.74 9.08
CA SER A 362 3.68 -15.67 9.99
C SER A 362 3.93 -17.04 10.61
N ARG A 363 5.14 -17.57 10.43
CA ARG A 363 5.51 -18.91 10.86
C ARG A 363 6.78 -18.91 11.68
N ALA A 364 6.70 -19.36 12.93
CA ALA A 364 7.86 -19.50 13.81
C ALA A 364 8.69 -18.20 13.96
N ASP A 365 8.08 -17.03 13.75
CA ASP A 365 8.67 -15.76 14.16
C ASP A 365 8.76 -15.72 15.68
N LYS A 366 9.88 -15.17 16.17
CA LYS A 366 10.26 -15.18 17.59
C LYS A 366 9.86 -13.87 18.26
N SER A 367 10.16 -13.73 19.56
CA SER A 367 9.94 -12.53 20.39
C SER A 367 8.47 -12.06 20.47
N ARG A 368 7.89 -11.56 19.38
CA ARG A 368 6.49 -11.10 19.29
C ARG A 368 5.93 -11.22 17.88
N TRP A 369 4.63 -11.47 17.74
CA TRP A 369 3.94 -11.40 16.46
C TRP A 369 3.68 -9.93 16.07
N LEU A 370 3.12 -9.14 16.99
CA LEU A 370 2.99 -7.69 16.85
C LEU A 370 3.78 -6.97 17.96
N PHE A 371 4.65 -6.03 17.58
CA PHE A 371 5.13 -4.98 18.48
C PHE A 371 4.36 -3.69 18.19
N ALA A 372 3.48 -3.29 19.11
CA ALA A 372 2.59 -2.15 18.93
C ALA A 372 3.12 -0.91 19.65
N VAL A 373 3.58 0.10 18.91
CA VAL A 373 4.12 1.36 19.45
C VAL A 373 3.35 2.55 18.88
N GLY A 374 2.12 2.75 19.36
CA GLY A 374 1.38 4.00 19.18
C GLY A 374 0.73 4.24 17.82
N GLU A 375 0.53 3.20 17.01
CA GLU A 375 -0.20 3.27 15.74
C GLU A 375 -1.69 3.60 15.95
N LYS A 376 -2.22 4.50 15.14
CA LYS A 376 -3.60 4.96 15.24
C LYS A 376 -4.47 4.22 14.21
N ASN A 377 -5.59 3.65 14.65
CA ASN A 377 -6.61 3.11 13.74
C ASN A 377 -6.09 2.02 12.76
N ALA A 378 -5.22 1.13 13.23
CA ALA A 378 -4.76 0.00 12.44
C ALA A 378 -5.80 -1.12 12.36
N GLN A 379 -5.75 -1.89 11.27
CA GLN A 379 -6.58 -3.07 11.05
C GLN A 379 -5.68 -4.26 10.71
N MET A 380 -5.71 -5.30 11.55
CA MET A 380 -5.03 -6.56 11.28
C MET A 380 -6.08 -7.65 11.12
N TYR A 381 -6.29 -8.16 9.91
CA TYR A 381 -7.35 -9.13 9.69
C TYR A 381 -7.00 -10.28 8.77
N HIS A 382 -7.64 -11.43 9.00
CA HIS A 382 -7.46 -12.60 8.17
C HIS A 382 -5.96 -12.97 7.99
N ASN A 383 -5.12 -12.79 9.01
CA ASN A 383 -3.76 -13.30 8.99
C ASN A 383 -3.71 -14.69 9.64
N THR A 384 -2.77 -15.53 9.23
CA THR A 384 -2.52 -16.83 9.85
C THR A 384 -1.16 -16.82 10.55
N VAL A 385 -1.16 -17.27 11.80
CA VAL A 385 0.02 -17.33 12.66
C VAL A 385 0.23 -18.76 13.12
N TYR A 386 1.42 -19.30 12.89
CA TYR A 386 1.83 -20.60 13.43
C TYR A 386 3.02 -20.44 14.35
N LEU A 387 2.83 -20.73 15.64
CA LEU A 387 3.89 -20.75 16.64
C LEU A 387 4.11 -22.20 17.09
N PRO A 388 5.30 -22.79 16.84
CA PRO A 388 5.58 -24.18 17.19
C PRO A 388 5.70 -24.38 18.71
N ALA A 389 5.65 -25.64 19.13
CA ALA A 389 5.92 -26.01 20.51
C ALA A 389 7.30 -25.47 20.97
N GLY A 390 7.35 -24.92 22.17
CA GLY A 390 8.55 -24.26 22.70
C GLY A 390 8.74 -22.80 22.28
N SER A 391 7.88 -22.26 21.40
CA SER A 391 7.87 -20.82 21.11
C SER A 391 7.52 -20.00 22.34
N THR A 392 8.23 -18.89 22.55
CA THR A 392 7.95 -17.89 23.60
C THR A 392 7.37 -16.59 23.04
N THR A 393 7.05 -16.57 21.74
CA THR A 393 6.58 -15.39 21.02
C THR A 393 5.30 -14.83 21.61
N ALA A 394 5.33 -13.58 22.08
CA ALA A 394 4.12 -12.87 22.47
C ALA A 394 3.22 -12.64 21.26
N ILE A 395 1.90 -12.77 21.38
CA ILE A 395 0.96 -12.36 20.33
C ILE A 395 1.03 -10.84 20.17
N ILE A 396 0.98 -10.10 21.29
CA ILE A 396 1.21 -8.66 21.32
C ILE A 396 2.27 -8.35 22.36
N GLN A 397 3.25 -7.55 21.96
CA GLN A 397 4.05 -6.77 22.86
C GLN A 397 3.69 -5.29 22.68
N ASP A 398 3.30 -4.63 23.77
CA ASP A 398 2.84 -3.25 23.77
C ASP A 398 3.96 -2.30 24.20
N GLY A 399 4.19 -1.27 23.40
CA GLY A 399 5.26 -0.30 23.55
C GLY A 399 4.78 1.02 24.15
N SER A 400 5.51 2.09 23.87
CA SER A 400 5.11 3.44 24.27
C SER A 400 4.03 4.01 23.35
N GLY A 401 3.20 4.90 23.91
CA GLY A 401 2.13 5.55 23.18
C GLY A 401 0.89 4.66 23.05
N THR A 402 -0.28 5.29 23.00
CA THR A 402 -1.56 4.56 22.90
C THR A 402 -1.72 3.99 21.50
N SER A 403 -1.96 2.69 21.41
CA SER A 403 -2.28 2.02 20.14
C SER A 403 -3.79 1.99 19.95
N ALA A 404 -4.25 1.88 18.70
CA ALA A 404 -5.65 1.60 18.42
C ALA A 404 -5.72 0.63 17.24
N THR A 405 -5.81 -0.67 17.54
CA THR A 405 -5.73 -1.74 16.54
C THR A 405 -6.95 -2.64 16.61
N ARG A 406 -7.56 -2.93 15.46
CA ARG A 406 -8.64 -3.92 15.33
C ARG A 406 -8.08 -5.22 14.76
N LEU A 407 -8.31 -6.32 15.47
CA LEU A 407 -7.88 -7.66 15.09
C LEU A 407 -9.11 -8.51 14.77
N THR A 408 -9.32 -8.82 13.49
CA THR A 408 -10.56 -9.49 13.03
C THR A 408 -10.26 -10.71 12.17
N GLY A 409 -10.89 -11.85 12.45
CA GLY A 409 -10.78 -13.01 11.54
C GLY A 409 -9.38 -13.63 11.47
N ASN A 410 -8.44 -13.26 12.33
CA ASN A 410 -7.10 -13.86 12.35
C ASN A 410 -7.15 -15.29 12.89
N LEU A 411 -6.19 -16.13 12.51
CA LEU A 411 -6.08 -17.50 12.95
C LEU A 411 -4.72 -17.69 13.65
N PHE A 412 -4.76 -17.84 14.96
CA PHE A 412 -3.60 -18.12 15.81
C PHE A 412 -3.55 -19.61 16.15
N HIS A 413 -2.57 -20.31 15.59
CA HIS A 413 -2.21 -21.67 15.95
C HIS A 413 -0.97 -21.62 16.84
N ASN A 414 -1.19 -21.43 18.15
CA ASN A 414 -0.14 -21.16 19.13
C ASN A 414 0.12 -22.37 20.03
N LEU A 415 1.15 -23.16 19.70
CA LEU A 415 1.62 -24.27 20.56
C LEU A 415 2.70 -23.83 21.57
N GLY A 416 3.03 -22.54 21.60
CA GLY A 416 4.01 -21.94 22.48
C GLY A 416 3.44 -21.55 23.84
N THR A 417 4.16 -20.69 24.57
CA THR A 417 3.77 -20.18 25.90
C THR A 417 3.61 -18.67 25.94
N GLY A 418 3.99 -17.96 24.87
CA GLY A 418 3.85 -16.51 24.79
C GLY A 418 2.39 -16.05 24.75
N GLY A 419 2.16 -14.84 25.25
CA GLY A 419 0.84 -14.23 25.40
C GLY A 419 0.88 -12.74 25.09
N TYR A 420 0.40 -11.91 26.01
CA TYR A 420 0.27 -10.47 25.84
C TYR A 420 1.12 -9.75 26.89
N THR A 421 2.04 -8.88 26.45
CA THR A 421 3.10 -8.32 27.31
C THR A 421 3.36 -6.85 27.02
N GLY A 422 4.08 -6.16 27.90
CA GLY A 422 4.62 -4.82 27.63
C GLY A 422 6.12 -4.84 27.32
N PHE A 423 6.62 -3.77 26.71
CA PHE A 423 8.04 -3.55 26.45
C PHE A 423 8.64 -2.47 27.36
N GLY A 424 9.81 -2.75 27.95
CA GLY A 424 10.46 -1.80 28.86
C GLY A 424 9.58 -1.52 30.08
N SER A 425 9.22 -0.24 30.29
CA SER A 425 8.29 0.18 31.35
C SER A 425 6.82 0.21 30.93
N SER A 426 6.51 -0.08 29.66
CA SER A 426 5.13 -0.19 29.20
C SER A 426 4.48 -1.46 29.70
N VAL A 427 3.14 -1.44 29.78
CA VAL A 427 2.31 -2.57 30.17
C VAL A 427 1.26 -2.75 29.08
N TYR A 428 0.98 -4.00 28.72
CA TYR A 428 -0.10 -4.34 27.79
C TYR A 428 -1.43 -3.69 28.21
N GLN A 429 -2.02 -2.90 27.30
CA GLN A 429 -3.34 -2.27 27.49
C GLN A 429 -4.40 -2.99 26.65
N PRO A 430 -5.21 -3.90 27.21
CA PRO A 430 -6.21 -4.63 26.43
C PRO A 430 -7.22 -3.73 25.69
N ALA A 431 -7.52 -2.54 26.23
CA ALA A 431 -8.48 -1.60 25.65
C ALA A 431 -8.02 -0.99 24.31
N ASP A 432 -6.71 -1.02 24.03
CA ASP A 432 -6.12 -0.50 22.79
C ASP A 432 -6.32 -1.48 21.61
N PHE A 433 -6.78 -2.70 21.89
CA PHE A 433 -6.92 -3.80 20.92
C PHE A 433 -8.35 -4.35 20.90
N GLY A 434 -9.08 -4.09 19.81
CA GLY A 434 -10.41 -4.67 19.59
C GLY A 434 -10.34 -6.01 18.88
N TRP A 435 -11.04 -7.04 19.36
CA TRP A 435 -10.98 -8.40 18.82
C TRP A 435 -12.35 -8.90 18.39
N THR A 436 -12.44 -9.51 17.21
CA THR A 436 -13.69 -10.12 16.72
C THR A 436 -13.41 -11.29 15.80
N ALA A 437 -14.06 -12.42 16.06
CA ALA A 437 -14.06 -13.61 15.21
C ALA A 437 -12.65 -14.15 14.90
N ASN A 438 -11.72 -14.10 15.85
CA ASN A 438 -10.41 -14.71 15.71
C ASN A 438 -10.43 -16.18 16.17
N THR A 439 -9.54 -17.00 15.62
CA THR A 439 -9.30 -18.37 16.11
C THR A 439 -8.07 -18.35 17.02
N PHE A 440 -8.16 -18.90 18.22
CA PHE A 440 -7.08 -19.07 19.18
C PHE A 440 -6.96 -20.55 19.52
N PHE A 441 -6.12 -21.30 18.82
CA PHE A 441 -5.88 -22.71 19.10
C PHE A 441 -4.57 -22.91 19.85
N GLY A 442 -4.58 -23.78 20.87
CA GLY A 442 -3.42 -24.12 21.69
C GLY A 442 -3.36 -23.36 23.02
N ASN A 443 -2.41 -22.45 23.16
CA ASN A 443 -2.16 -21.72 24.40
C ASN A 443 -3.22 -20.64 24.68
N HIS A 444 -3.79 -20.66 25.89
CA HIS A 444 -4.79 -19.70 26.38
C HIS A 444 -4.35 -19.08 27.72
N PRO A 445 -3.47 -18.05 27.70
CA PRO A 445 -3.06 -17.36 28.91
C PRO A 445 -4.22 -16.56 29.52
N ALA A 446 -4.17 -16.29 30.82
CA ALA A 446 -5.19 -15.47 31.50
C ALA A 446 -5.28 -14.02 30.97
N SER A 447 -4.23 -13.55 30.28
CA SER A 447 -4.20 -12.26 29.60
C SER A 447 -4.80 -12.27 28.19
N GLU A 448 -5.36 -13.41 27.73
CA GLU A 448 -6.07 -13.47 26.46
C GLU A 448 -7.25 -12.48 26.44
N PRO A 449 -7.34 -11.64 25.39
CA PRO A 449 -8.38 -10.62 25.29
C PRO A 449 -9.76 -11.22 25.04
N ALA A 450 -10.79 -10.45 25.38
CA ALA A 450 -12.16 -10.82 25.07
C ALA A 450 -12.42 -10.71 23.57
N ASP A 451 -12.92 -11.79 22.97
CA ASP A 451 -13.43 -11.83 21.60
C ASP A 451 -14.78 -12.59 21.65
N PRO A 452 -15.90 -11.90 21.37
CA PRO A 452 -17.25 -12.46 21.53
C PRO A 452 -17.54 -13.61 20.56
N GLU A 453 -16.77 -13.73 19.48
CA GLU A 453 -16.93 -14.74 18.44
C GLU A 453 -15.70 -15.64 18.33
N LYS A 454 -14.88 -15.74 19.38
CA LYS A 454 -13.67 -16.54 19.33
C LYS A 454 -13.96 -18.01 19.07
N LEU A 455 -13.08 -18.63 18.28
CA LEU A 455 -12.99 -20.09 18.16
C LEU A 455 -11.74 -20.57 18.85
N THR A 456 -11.84 -21.65 19.61
CA THR A 456 -10.69 -22.29 20.28
C THR A 456 -10.40 -23.70 19.79
N THR A 457 -11.19 -24.17 18.82
CA THR A 457 -11.07 -25.47 18.20
C THR A 457 -9.89 -25.49 17.22
N ASP A 458 -9.29 -26.68 17.06
CA ASP A 458 -8.23 -26.89 16.07
C ASP A 458 -8.70 -26.46 14.67
N PRO A 459 -8.00 -25.55 13.99
CA PRO A 459 -8.34 -25.13 12.64
C PRO A 459 -8.22 -26.25 11.61
N GLY A 460 -7.57 -27.38 11.94
CA GLY A 460 -7.45 -28.54 11.07
C GLY A 460 -6.63 -28.22 9.83
N PHE A 461 -5.41 -27.70 10.02
CA PHE A 461 -4.45 -27.52 8.94
C PHE A 461 -4.06 -28.85 8.31
N THR A 462 -3.73 -28.82 7.01
CA THR A 462 -3.38 -30.03 6.25
C THR A 462 -2.05 -30.64 6.72
N ASN A 463 -1.06 -29.81 7.03
CA ASN A 463 0.26 -30.22 7.52
C ASN A 463 0.85 -29.18 8.50
N PRO A 464 0.30 -29.02 9.72
CA PRO A 464 0.77 -28.01 10.66
C PRO A 464 2.25 -28.20 10.99
N GLY A 465 3.05 -27.14 10.82
CA GLY A 465 4.49 -27.16 11.05
C GLY A 465 5.35 -27.43 9.81
N GLY A 466 4.72 -27.55 8.64
CA GLY A 466 5.41 -27.57 7.36
C GLY A 466 6.14 -26.24 7.03
N SER A 467 6.66 -26.16 5.81
CA SER A 467 7.52 -25.07 5.37
C SER A 467 6.93 -24.13 4.35
N THR A 468 5.83 -24.49 3.71
CA THR A 468 5.23 -23.68 2.66
C THR A 468 3.84 -23.22 3.06
N PRO A 469 3.30 -22.14 2.44
CA PRO A 469 1.94 -21.71 2.66
C PRO A 469 0.88 -22.81 2.47
N GLU A 470 1.10 -23.75 1.56
CA GLU A 470 0.20 -24.87 1.27
C GLU A 470 -0.02 -25.79 2.47
N ASP A 471 1.00 -25.94 3.33
CA ASP A 471 0.94 -26.78 4.54
C ASP A 471 -0.13 -26.28 5.52
N TYR A 472 -0.45 -24.99 5.46
CA TYR A 472 -1.41 -24.31 6.34
C TYR A 472 -2.81 -24.21 5.72
N ARG A 473 -3.11 -24.96 4.66
CA ARG A 473 -4.47 -25.01 4.10
C ARG A 473 -5.47 -25.63 5.08
N LEU A 474 -6.66 -25.02 5.19
CA LEU A 474 -7.77 -25.55 6.01
C LEU A 474 -8.32 -26.84 5.40
N SER A 475 -8.43 -27.90 6.20
CA SER A 475 -9.16 -29.12 5.81
C SER A 475 -10.65 -28.84 5.56
N ALA A 476 -11.34 -29.74 4.84
CA ALA A 476 -12.75 -29.58 4.47
C ALA A 476 -13.70 -29.43 5.69
N ASN A 477 -13.34 -30.00 6.84
CA ASN A 477 -14.12 -29.95 8.07
C ASN A 477 -13.63 -28.89 9.07
N SER A 478 -12.76 -27.98 8.62
CA SER A 478 -12.20 -26.95 9.49
C SER A 478 -13.30 -26.07 10.11
N PRO A 479 -13.26 -25.80 11.43
CA PRO A 479 -14.17 -24.87 12.08
C PRO A 479 -13.90 -23.40 11.69
N SER A 480 -12.73 -23.11 11.11
CA SER A 480 -12.34 -21.78 10.64
C SER A 480 -12.95 -21.44 9.27
N ARG A 481 -13.64 -22.37 8.61
CA ARG A 481 -14.36 -22.15 7.36
C ARG A 481 -15.69 -21.42 7.57
N ALA A 482 -15.98 -20.42 6.74
CA ALA A 482 -17.21 -19.62 6.70
C ALA A 482 -17.65 -19.07 8.08
N SER A 483 -16.69 -18.73 8.93
CA SER A 483 -16.93 -18.37 10.33
C SER A 483 -16.26 -17.06 10.76
N GLY A 484 -15.56 -16.38 9.86
CA GLY A 484 -14.97 -15.06 10.07
C GLY A 484 -16.00 -13.92 10.00
N SER A 485 -15.57 -12.69 10.26
CA SER A 485 -16.43 -11.51 10.12
C SER A 485 -16.23 -10.86 8.76
N VAL A 486 -17.33 -10.37 8.19
CA VAL A 486 -17.30 -9.63 6.92
C VAL A 486 -16.62 -8.28 7.15
N ILE A 487 -15.68 -7.94 6.27
CA ILE A 487 -14.95 -6.66 6.31
C ILE A 487 -15.15 -5.96 4.96
N SER A 488 -15.67 -4.72 5.00
CA SER A 488 -15.77 -3.89 3.79
C SER A 488 -14.38 -3.52 3.28
N GLY A 489 -14.16 -3.60 1.97
CA GLY A 489 -12.84 -3.29 1.40
C GLY A 489 -11.76 -4.29 1.79
N ASN A 490 -12.15 -5.56 2.01
CA ASN A 490 -11.24 -6.63 2.39
C ASN A 490 -10.12 -6.91 1.37
N GLY A 491 -10.13 -6.32 0.17
CA GLY A 491 -9.12 -6.53 -0.87
C GLY A 491 -9.55 -7.51 -1.95
N GLY A 492 -10.68 -8.18 -1.77
CA GLY A 492 -11.35 -9.01 -2.76
C GLY A 492 -10.71 -10.38 -2.99
N ARG A 493 -9.47 -10.62 -2.53
CA ARG A 493 -8.78 -11.90 -2.67
C ARG A 493 -7.98 -12.28 -1.42
N ASP A 494 -7.84 -13.58 -1.22
CA ASP A 494 -7.00 -14.20 -0.19
C ASP A 494 -5.53 -14.40 -0.66
N TRP A 495 -4.72 -15.06 0.15
CA TRP A 495 -3.33 -15.45 -0.19
C TRP A 495 -3.20 -16.24 -1.50
N PHE A 496 -4.13 -17.18 -1.75
CA PHE A 496 -4.08 -18.08 -2.90
C PHE A 496 -4.79 -17.49 -4.13
N GLY A 497 -5.21 -16.23 -4.08
CA GLY A 497 -5.93 -15.54 -5.15
C GLY A 497 -7.41 -15.90 -5.26
N ALA A 498 -7.96 -16.69 -4.33
CA ALA A 498 -9.39 -17.00 -4.27
C ALA A 498 -10.18 -15.73 -3.90
N PRO A 499 -11.35 -15.51 -4.51
CA PRO A 499 -12.19 -14.38 -4.14
C PRO A 499 -12.65 -14.49 -2.69
N VAL A 500 -12.76 -13.37 -1.97
CA VAL A 500 -13.27 -13.32 -0.59
C VAL A 500 -14.70 -12.78 -0.61
N PRO A 501 -15.65 -13.38 0.13
CA PRO A 501 -17.04 -12.91 0.14
C PRO A 501 -17.15 -11.48 0.66
N ALA A 502 -18.05 -10.72 0.05
CA ALA A 502 -18.43 -9.39 0.49
C ALA A 502 -19.63 -9.40 1.45
N VAL A 503 -20.35 -10.52 1.52
CA VAL A 503 -21.61 -10.63 2.26
C VAL A 503 -21.67 -11.91 3.11
N CYS A 504 -21.31 -13.05 2.55
CA CYS A 504 -21.14 -14.27 3.33
C CYS A 504 -20.00 -14.10 4.34
N ARG A 505 -20.08 -14.83 5.46
CA ARG A 505 -18.97 -14.92 6.41
C ARG A 505 -17.73 -15.52 5.69
N PRO A 506 -16.58 -14.82 5.66
CA PRO A 506 -15.36 -15.37 5.11
C PRO A 506 -14.79 -16.48 5.99
N ASP A 507 -13.78 -17.19 5.48
CA ASP A 507 -12.94 -18.05 6.30
C ASP A 507 -12.03 -17.20 7.22
N ARG A 508 -11.65 -17.75 8.38
CA ARG A 508 -10.65 -17.14 9.28
C ARG A 508 -9.24 -17.50 8.81
N GLY A 509 -8.32 -16.56 8.96
CA GLY A 509 -6.94 -16.66 8.50
C GLY A 509 -6.77 -16.24 7.04
N PHE A 510 -5.58 -16.49 6.51
CA PHE A 510 -5.08 -15.93 5.24
C PHE A 510 -5.67 -16.49 3.95
N GLN A 511 -6.67 -17.38 4.04
CA GLN A 511 -7.21 -18.11 2.91
C GLN A 511 -8.75 -18.09 2.90
N GLN A 512 -9.34 -18.28 1.72
CA GLN A 512 -10.76 -18.52 1.47
C GLN A 512 -10.91 -19.86 0.75
N ALA A 513 -11.01 -20.93 1.55
CA ALA A 513 -11.16 -22.29 1.07
C ALA A 513 -12.62 -22.72 0.93
N SER A 514 -13.55 -22.05 1.62
CA SER A 514 -15.00 -22.31 1.48
C SER A 514 -15.56 -21.68 0.21
N THR A 515 -16.41 -22.43 -0.49
CA THR A 515 -17.29 -21.89 -1.53
C THR A 515 -18.35 -21.02 -0.90
N PHE A 516 -18.74 -19.93 -1.58
CA PHE A 516 -19.76 -19.02 -1.10
C PHE A 516 -20.62 -18.52 -2.27
N ASP A 517 -21.80 -18.00 -1.94
CA ASP A 517 -22.68 -17.28 -2.83
C ASP A 517 -23.20 -16.05 -2.07
N ASP A 518 -22.61 -14.88 -2.33
CA ASP A 518 -22.98 -13.65 -1.64
C ASP A 518 -24.45 -13.28 -1.87
N THR A 519 -25.08 -13.73 -2.96
CA THR A 519 -26.51 -13.49 -3.20
C THR A 519 -27.39 -14.31 -2.25
N ALA A 520 -26.93 -15.49 -1.85
CA ALA A 520 -27.61 -16.34 -0.87
C ALA A 520 -27.39 -15.85 0.57
N CYS A 521 -26.27 -15.19 0.86
CA CYS A 521 -25.99 -14.60 2.17
C CYS A 521 -26.52 -13.17 2.33
N ALA A 522 -26.86 -12.50 1.23
CA ALA A 522 -27.44 -11.16 1.27
C ALA A 522 -28.73 -11.19 2.09
N PRO A 523 -28.87 -10.30 3.08
CA PRO A 523 -30.15 -10.17 3.77
C PRO A 523 -31.22 -9.86 2.72
N ALA A 524 -32.26 -10.70 2.67
CA ALA A 524 -33.33 -10.55 1.70
C ALA A 524 -33.96 -9.16 1.86
N ASN A 525 -33.94 -8.36 0.79
CA ASN A 525 -34.63 -7.08 0.78
C ASN A 525 -36.13 -7.31 1.02
N ALA A 526 -36.66 -6.75 2.10
CA ALA A 526 -38.08 -6.90 2.43
C ALA A 526 -38.99 -6.18 1.41
N VAL A 527 -38.44 -5.21 0.65
CA VAL A 527 -39.13 -4.45 -0.39
C VAL A 527 -39.14 -5.24 -1.70
N ARG A 528 -40.33 -5.43 -2.28
CA ARG A 528 -40.52 -6.05 -3.60
C ARG A 528 -40.62 -5.00 -4.68
N ASN A 529 -40.16 -5.31 -5.89
CA ASN A 529 -40.04 -4.34 -6.99
C ASN A 529 -39.35 -3.03 -6.53
N PRO A 530 -38.15 -3.11 -5.91
CA PRO A 530 -37.52 -1.98 -5.23
C PRO A 530 -37.03 -0.87 -6.17
N GLY A 531 -36.71 -1.21 -7.43
CA GLY A 531 -36.35 -0.27 -8.51
C GLY A 531 -37.43 -0.11 -9.58
N PHE A 532 -38.67 -0.55 -9.34
CA PHE A 532 -39.81 -0.33 -10.25
C PHE A 532 -39.69 -0.91 -11.69
N GLU A 533 -38.69 -1.76 -11.93
CA GLU A 533 -38.34 -2.32 -13.24
C GLU A 533 -39.41 -3.23 -13.87
N THR A 534 -40.39 -3.70 -13.10
CA THR A 534 -41.51 -4.48 -13.66
C THR A 534 -42.41 -3.66 -14.59
N GLY A 535 -42.29 -2.34 -14.59
CA GLY A 535 -43.13 -1.41 -15.35
C GLY A 535 -44.51 -1.19 -14.76
N ALA A 536 -44.91 -1.99 -13.76
CA ALA A 536 -46.09 -1.77 -12.95
C ALA A 536 -45.70 -1.16 -11.60
N LEU A 537 -46.60 -0.35 -11.03
CA LEU A 537 -46.42 0.15 -9.66
C LEU A 537 -46.55 -0.98 -8.63
N SER A 538 -47.37 -2.00 -8.92
CA SER A 538 -47.53 -3.17 -8.04
C SER A 538 -46.19 -3.84 -7.70
N PRO A 539 -45.96 -4.27 -6.44
CA PRO A 539 -46.88 -4.32 -5.30
C PRO A 539 -46.94 -3.03 -4.47
N TRP A 540 -46.35 -1.93 -4.94
CA TRP A 540 -46.55 -0.64 -4.31
C TRP A 540 -47.97 -0.15 -4.54
N THR A 541 -48.50 0.50 -3.51
CA THR A 541 -49.77 1.22 -3.51
C THR A 541 -49.49 2.71 -3.60
N SER A 542 -50.48 3.52 -4.00
CA SER A 542 -50.27 4.96 -4.12
C SER A 542 -51.45 5.78 -3.64
N TYR A 543 -51.12 7.02 -3.25
CA TYR A 543 -52.05 8.12 -3.09
C TYR A 543 -51.51 9.35 -3.82
N GLY A 544 -52.40 10.12 -4.46
CA GLY A 544 -52.01 11.32 -5.21
C GLY A 544 -51.36 11.02 -6.56
N GLY A 545 -50.57 11.97 -7.07
CA GLY A 545 -49.87 11.86 -8.35
C GLY A 545 -48.63 10.96 -8.26
N VAL A 546 -48.77 9.69 -8.64
CA VAL A 546 -47.69 8.70 -8.67
C VAL A 546 -47.63 8.03 -10.03
N THR A 547 -46.43 7.96 -10.62
CA THR A 547 -46.19 7.30 -11.91
C THR A 547 -44.88 6.51 -11.88
N VAL A 548 -44.85 5.32 -12.47
CA VAL A 548 -43.58 4.66 -12.81
C VAL A 548 -43.03 5.36 -14.04
N ASP A 549 -41.94 6.09 -13.87
CA ASP A 549 -41.30 6.91 -14.89
C ASP A 549 -40.20 6.10 -15.58
N SER A 550 -40.17 6.10 -16.90
CA SER A 550 -39.16 5.41 -17.71
C SER A 550 -38.20 6.37 -18.41
N ALA A 551 -38.33 7.68 -18.17
CA ALA A 551 -37.44 8.69 -18.72
C ALA A 551 -36.30 9.07 -17.78
N ASP A 552 -36.42 8.73 -16.49
CA ASP A 552 -35.48 9.15 -15.45
C ASP A 552 -35.42 8.10 -14.34
N ALA A 553 -34.28 7.41 -14.25
CA ALA A 553 -33.99 6.37 -13.29
C ALA A 553 -32.56 6.54 -12.76
N HIS A 554 -32.30 6.05 -11.54
CA HIS A 554 -30.94 6.01 -11.00
C HIS A 554 -30.19 4.79 -11.56
N SER A 555 -30.83 3.63 -11.48
CA SER A 555 -30.34 2.39 -12.07
C SER A 555 -31.45 1.75 -12.90
N GLY A 556 -31.10 0.78 -13.76
CA GLY A 556 -32.09 0.15 -14.63
C GLY A 556 -32.73 1.12 -15.65
N THR A 557 -34.04 1.00 -15.84
CA THR A 557 -34.80 1.75 -16.85
C THR A 557 -35.99 2.50 -16.27
N ARG A 558 -36.29 2.36 -14.97
CA ARG A 558 -37.49 2.91 -14.35
C ARG A 558 -37.22 3.39 -12.94
N ALA A 559 -37.97 4.39 -12.50
CA ALA A 559 -38.06 4.81 -11.11
C ALA A 559 -39.50 5.21 -10.77
N VAL A 560 -39.83 5.37 -9.49
CA VAL A 560 -41.14 5.95 -9.12
C VAL A 560 -41.04 7.46 -9.00
N ARG A 561 -41.91 8.16 -9.71
CA ARG A 561 -42.09 9.61 -9.59
C ARG A 561 -43.34 9.92 -8.77
N VAL A 562 -43.20 10.82 -7.82
CA VAL A 562 -44.27 11.34 -6.95
C VAL A 562 -44.35 12.86 -7.05
N GLY A 563 -45.53 13.45 -6.97
CA GLY A 563 -45.73 14.90 -7.04
C GLY A 563 -46.60 15.36 -8.22
N PRO A 564 -46.76 16.68 -8.44
CA PRO A 564 -46.13 17.77 -7.71
C PRO A 564 -46.87 18.20 -6.44
N ALA A 565 -48.11 17.75 -6.24
CA ALA A 565 -48.81 17.83 -4.96
C ALA A 565 -48.43 16.64 -4.05
N GLN A 566 -48.83 16.67 -2.78
CA GLN A 566 -48.57 15.57 -1.85
C GLN A 566 -49.05 14.23 -2.41
N ALA A 567 -48.10 13.33 -2.64
CA ALA A 567 -48.31 12.04 -3.27
C ALA A 567 -47.31 11.03 -2.71
N ALA A 568 -47.75 9.80 -2.49
CA ALA A 568 -46.92 8.74 -1.92
C ALA A 568 -47.04 7.46 -2.73
N ALA A 569 -45.91 6.82 -3.03
CA ALA A 569 -45.84 5.40 -3.33
C ALA A 569 -45.47 4.66 -2.03
N GLU A 570 -46.24 3.64 -1.64
CA GLU A 570 -46.08 2.94 -0.37
C GLU A 570 -46.12 1.42 -0.52
N GLN A 571 -45.35 0.70 0.29
CA GLN A 571 -45.39 -0.75 0.38
C GLN A 571 -45.37 -1.19 1.85
N VAL A 572 -46.26 -2.11 2.21
CA VAL A 572 -46.19 -2.79 3.50
C VAL A 572 -45.26 -3.99 3.35
N VAL A 573 -44.19 -4.01 4.13
CA VAL A 573 -43.17 -5.08 4.11
C VAL A 573 -43.28 -5.91 5.38
N THR A 574 -43.03 -7.22 5.28
CA THR A 574 -43.00 -8.13 6.43
C THR A 574 -41.65 -8.08 7.11
N LEU A 575 -41.63 -7.92 8.43
CA LEU A 575 -40.43 -7.77 9.25
C LEU A 575 -40.56 -8.59 10.55
N ALA A 576 -39.44 -8.86 11.22
CA ALA A 576 -39.43 -9.48 12.53
C ALA A 576 -39.67 -8.43 13.64
N PRO A 577 -40.41 -8.74 14.72
CA PRO A 577 -40.53 -7.87 15.89
C PRO A 577 -39.18 -7.64 16.59
N ASN A 578 -39.03 -6.54 17.34
CA ASN A 578 -37.82 -6.19 18.11
C ASN A 578 -36.51 -6.22 17.31
N THR A 579 -36.59 -5.96 16.01
CA THR A 579 -35.43 -6.08 15.11
C THR A 579 -35.14 -4.70 14.52
N THR A 580 -33.87 -4.31 14.53
CA THR A 580 -33.41 -3.08 13.90
C THR A 580 -33.17 -3.33 12.42
N TYR A 581 -33.67 -2.43 11.58
CA TYR A 581 -33.57 -2.46 10.12
C TYR A 581 -32.99 -1.15 9.59
N ARG A 582 -32.26 -1.23 8.48
CA ARG A 582 -31.83 -0.08 7.68
C ARG A 582 -32.75 0.04 6.46
N LEU A 583 -33.41 1.18 6.31
CA LEU A 583 -34.07 1.61 5.08
C LEU A 583 -33.10 2.49 4.30
N SER A 584 -32.87 2.20 3.02
CA SER A 584 -32.05 2.98 2.11
C SER A 584 -32.62 3.03 0.70
N GLY A 585 -32.18 3.98 -0.10
CA GLY A 585 -32.53 4.10 -1.52
C GLY A 585 -32.00 5.40 -2.12
N TRP A 586 -32.21 5.57 -3.42
CA TRP A 586 -31.78 6.74 -4.15
C TRP A 586 -32.94 7.70 -4.35
N GLY A 587 -32.65 9.00 -4.26
CA GLY A 587 -33.64 10.04 -4.41
C GLY A 587 -33.12 11.31 -5.09
N ARG A 588 -34.01 11.98 -5.83
CA ARG A 588 -33.81 13.34 -6.38
C ARG A 588 -35.12 14.10 -6.51
N VAL A 589 -35.05 15.41 -6.73
CA VAL A 589 -36.21 16.28 -7.00
C VAL A 589 -36.09 17.04 -8.31
N SER A 590 -37.19 17.54 -8.86
CA SER A 590 -37.16 18.28 -10.14
C SER A 590 -36.71 19.73 -9.99
N ALA A 591 -36.82 20.30 -8.78
CA ALA A 591 -36.56 21.71 -8.53
C ALA A 591 -36.18 21.98 -7.07
N THR A 592 -35.29 22.96 -6.88
CA THR A 592 -34.94 23.50 -5.57
C THR A 592 -36.19 23.97 -4.81
N GLY A 593 -36.25 23.70 -3.50
CA GLY A 593 -37.42 24.00 -2.66
C GLY A 593 -38.48 22.89 -2.65
N THR A 594 -38.26 21.79 -3.37
CA THR A 594 -39.04 20.54 -3.26
C THR A 594 -38.33 19.57 -2.31
N GLU A 595 -39.11 18.87 -1.48
CA GLU A 595 -38.61 17.78 -0.64
C GLU A 595 -39.29 16.46 -1.01
N LEU A 596 -38.48 15.47 -1.38
CA LEU A 596 -38.87 14.07 -1.42
C LEU A 596 -38.45 13.39 -0.11
N SER A 597 -39.30 12.54 0.42
CA SER A 597 -39.02 11.71 1.59
C SER A 597 -39.03 10.23 1.23
N LEU A 598 -37.91 9.54 1.46
CA LEU A 598 -37.90 8.08 1.58
C LEU A 598 -37.98 7.74 3.06
N GLY A 599 -39.04 7.06 3.49
CA GLY A 599 -39.23 6.78 4.90
C GLY A 599 -40.00 5.52 5.19
N VAL A 600 -40.10 5.23 6.47
CA VAL A 600 -40.83 4.10 7.02
C VAL A 600 -41.69 4.59 8.16
N LYS A 601 -42.89 4.02 8.28
CA LYS A 601 -43.84 4.33 9.35
C LYS A 601 -44.55 3.08 9.83
N GLN A 602 -45.24 3.21 10.97
CA GLN A 602 -46.08 2.14 11.53
C GLN A 602 -45.30 0.85 11.82
N TYR A 603 -44.06 0.98 12.25
CA TYR A 603 -43.20 -0.15 12.66
C TYR A 603 -43.35 -0.50 14.15
N ASP A 604 -44.26 0.15 14.87
CA ASP A 604 -44.62 -0.14 16.26
C ASP A 604 -46.08 0.25 16.53
N THR A 605 -46.56 -0.02 17.75
CA THR A 605 -47.94 0.32 18.18
C THR A 605 -48.17 1.81 18.38
N LEU A 606 -47.11 2.63 18.40
CA LEU A 606 -47.19 4.08 18.54
C LEU A 606 -47.35 4.78 17.19
N GLY A 607 -47.19 4.04 16.08
CA GLY A 607 -47.26 4.60 14.73
C GLY A 607 -45.99 5.38 14.36
N SER A 608 -44.85 5.06 14.98
CA SER A 608 -43.58 5.76 14.78
C SER A 608 -43.18 5.83 13.31
N THR A 609 -42.39 6.86 12.97
CA THR A 609 -41.90 7.11 11.62
C THR A 609 -40.51 7.73 11.61
N THR A 610 -39.71 7.38 10.60
CA THR A 610 -38.41 8.00 10.32
C THR A 610 -38.19 8.10 8.81
N ARG A 611 -37.30 9.00 8.36
CA ARG A 611 -37.04 9.22 6.94
C ARG A 611 -35.65 9.78 6.62
N ALA A 612 -35.21 9.54 5.39
CA ALA A 612 -34.23 10.34 4.68
C ALA A 612 -34.95 11.38 3.80
N ALA A 613 -34.42 12.60 3.75
CA ALA A 613 -34.97 13.70 2.95
C ALA A 613 -34.03 14.02 1.78
N PHE A 614 -34.61 14.23 0.60
CA PHE A 614 -33.90 14.60 -0.62
C PHE A 614 -34.40 15.94 -1.13
N THR A 615 -33.47 16.85 -1.37
CA THR A 615 -33.74 18.22 -1.86
C THR A 615 -32.86 18.60 -3.05
N ALA A 616 -31.94 17.72 -3.46
CA ALA A 616 -31.04 17.91 -4.59
C ALA A 616 -31.68 17.46 -5.90
N THR A 617 -31.31 18.13 -7.01
CA THR A 617 -31.82 17.81 -8.34
C THR A 617 -31.11 16.64 -9.02
N GLY A 618 -29.90 16.31 -8.57
CA GLY A 618 -29.19 15.08 -8.92
C GLY A 618 -29.53 13.93 -7.98
N TRP A 619 -29.31 12.70 -8.44
CA TRP A 619 -29.48 11.49 -7.63
C TRP A 619 -28.46 11.43 -6.49
N SER A 620 -28.95 11.08 -5.30
CA SER A 620 -28.12 10.81 -4.12
C SER A 620 -28.71 9.65 -3.32
N GLU A 621 -27.87 8.87 -2.64
CA GLU A 621 -28.34 7.85 -1.68
C GLU A 621 -28.77 8.52 -0.37
N GLY A 622 -29.85 8.03 0.22
CA GLY A 622 -30.28 8.40 1.57
C GLY A 622 -30.71 7.17 2.37
N ALA A 623 -30.50 7.21 3.69
CA ALA A 623 -30.81 6.08 4.56
C ALA A 623 -31.31 6.52 5.95
N THR A 624 -32.00 5.62 6.64
CA THR A 624 -32.41 5.76 8.04
C THR A 624 -32.54 4.39 8.71
N THR A 625 -32.41 4.32 10.03
CA THR A 625 -32.59 3.08 10.81
C THR A 625 -33.86 3.16 11.66
N PHE A 626 -34.50 2.01 11.87
CA PHE A 626 -35.67 1.88 12.73
C PHE A 626 -35.70 0.52 13.41
N THR A 627 -36.30 0.44 14.59
CA THR A 627 -36.49 -0.81 15.33
C THR A 627 -37.97 -1.14 15.41
N THR A 628 -38.36 -2.33 14.98
CA THR A 628 -39.75 -2.78 15.08
C THR A 628 -40.15 -2.99 16.55
N GLY A 629 -41.38 -2.62 16.91
CA GLY A 629 -41.87 -2.81 18.27
C GLY A 629 -42.10 -4.28 18.65
N PRO A 630 -42.36 -4.59 19.94
CA PRO A 630 -42.43 -5.96 20.46
C PRO A 630 -43.47 -6.92 19.86
N GLY A 631 -44.39 -6.43 19.02
CA GLY A 631 -45.34 -7.26 18.26
C GLY A 631 -45.51 -6.82 16.80
N ALA A 632 -44.67 -5.92 16.31
CA ALA A 632 -44.77 -5.41 14.95
C ALA A 632 -44.12 -6.40 13.97
N THR A 633 -44.94 -7.04 13.14
CA THR A 633 -44.49 -7.98 12.09
C THR A 633 -44.42 -7.34 10.70
N SER A 634 -44.63 -6.03 10.62
CA SER A 634 -44.60 -5.29 9.37
C SER A 634 -44.24 -3.83 9.61
N ALA A 635 -43.79 -3.17 8.55
CA ALA A 635 -43.69 -1.72 8.48
C ALA A 635 -44.14 -1.22 7.11
N ARG A 636 -44.47 0.07 7.02
CA ARG A 636 -44.88 0.71 5.77
C ARG A 636 -43.77 1.62 5.26
N VAL A 637 -43.12 1.20 4.18
CA VAL A 637 -42.11 1.98 3.45
C VAL A 637 -42.81 2.91 2.48
N TYR A 638 -42.29 4.12 2.31
CA TYR A 638 -42.88 5.10 1.41
C TYR A 638 -41.85 5.99 0.72
N CYS A 639 -42.21 6.42 -0.47
CA CYS A 639 -41.63 7.54 -1.21
C CYS A 639 -42.68 8.63 -1.34
N TYR A 640 -42.41 9.80 -0.75
CA TYR A 640 -43.44 10.81 -0.53
C TYR A 640 -42.98 12.21 -0.96
N ALA A 641 -43.74 12.82 -1.88
CA ALA A 641 -43.63 14.24 -2.19
C ALA A 641 -44.15 15.04 -0.99
N ARG A 642 -43.24 15.58 -0.18
CA ARG A 642 -43.58 16.14 1.14
C ARG A 642 -43.98 17.61 1.05
N SER A 643 -43.21 18.40 0.32
CA SER A 643 -43.38 19.85 0.18
C SER A 643 -42.77 20.36 -1.12
N GLY A 644 -43.15 21.58 -1.51
CA GLY A 644 -42.73 22.22 -2.76
C GLY A 644 -43.73 22.04 -3.90
N THR A 645 -43.35 22.48 -5.09
CA THR A 645 -44.18 22.45 -6.31
C THR A 645 -43.59 21.56 -7.41
N GLY A 646 -42.46 20.90 -7.16
CA GLY A 646 -41.80 19.97 -8.07
C GLY A 646 -42.14 18.50 -7.81
N TYR A 647 -41.60 17.63 -8.67
CA TYR A 647 -41.67 16.17 -8.52
C TYR A 647 -40.47 15.64 -7.73
N GLY A 648 -40.62 14.45 -7.14
CA GLY A 648 -39.54 13.66 -6.57
C GLY A 648 -39.48 12.27 -7.21
N TRP A 649 -38.28 11.73 -7.35
CA TRP A 649 -38.04 10.36 -7.81
C TRP A 649 -37.35 9.53 -6.75
N CYS A 650 -37.84 8.32 -6.54
CA CYS A 650 -37.23 7.30 -5.70
C CYS A 650 -36.85 6.08 -6.54
N ASP A 651 -35.73 5.46 -6.20
CA ASP A 651 -35.25 4.25 -6.86
C ASP A 651 -34.44 3.35 -5.91
N ASP A 652 -34.22 2.10 -6.29
CA ASP A 652 -33.37 1.12 -5.59
C ASP A 652 -33.64 0.99 -4.07
N VAL A 653 -34.92 0.92 -3.69
CA VAL A 653 -35.32 0.95 -2.26
C VAL A 653 -35.04 -0.36 -1.54
N THR A 654 -34.32 -0.32 -0.42
CA THR A 654 -33.90 -1.49 0.35
C THR A 654 -34.33 -1.40 1.82
N VAL A 655 -34.87 -2.49 2.36
CA VAL A 655 -35.05 -2.71 3.80
C VAL A 655 -34.42 -4.04 4.19
N VAL A 656 -33.35 -3.98 4.97
CA VAL A 656 -32.57 -5.15 5.42
C VAL A 656 -32.27 -5.02 6.93
N PRO A 657 -32.08 -6.11 7.68
CA PRO A 657 -31.61 -6.04 9.07
C PRO A 657 -30.34 -5.18 9.16
N ALA A 658 -30.29 -4.30 10.16
CA ALA A 658 -29.20 -3.34 10.36
C ALA A 658 -28.06 -3.91 11.19
#